data_AF-A0A6I7Q4T3-F1
#
_entry.id   AF-A0A6I7Q4T3-F1
#
_cell.length_a   1.000
_cell.length_b   1.000
_cell.length_c   1.000
_cell.angle_alpha   90.00
_cell.angle_beta   90.00
_cell.angle_gamma   90.00
#
_symmetry.space_group_name_H-M   'P 1'
#
loop_
_entity.id
_entity.type
_entity.pdbx_description
1 polymer ?
#
loop_
_entity_poly.entity_id
_entity_poly.type
_entity_poly.pdbx_seq_one_letter_code
_entity_poly.pdbx_strand_id
1 'polypeptide(L)'
;MPLLLFVSMPLDLAEIGLIVVVAANLWTLATSWTDYATSLSGVGDSVFCGNFGILAKRNPRESGFLPKRFRLLTERLGQQTDIRGQQAAGVAVLGANGRFVGRKIVNDKRGNLTERLLRAFRRRAAVRRVLLGARPQHGVFHLVAHYRYGTSSQPSEIETHWHRWLPPRIRPVWSVDEQALSVRRRVVENLITHNGDFDAWRVLGVQTSYSEIGTWLGEVLGVKHPAQGDSPKIAGLLDLLLTQGQWDASLRLAYALRTGQALPLRLLKGLTQVFEQVFAGWAEGAIEPRPRVAGCNSLEQVYCRNPDAIQSLIEKLQQASLAVTRDWPEAAKPGRAWIITEAVRVFFHNDLYEATRCFMVDAKGTFGLITTSGLAPGVVVLAADRQPLFVATEPEVGLLLYASEAAALKSALGCGCAAGTVDAAVYRYDLHDGDIVLLRAREGTADNTMTVRNIYVDAPPNTQRITAETLEVSARDKQLGGWIALRDNPCVEPAPPAGQPKGIADRVQAEMLDIPAVLDRIHREWDDPMSLNRCTAQEFTEALLHNACAGPSCCHALGGPSLSPTLDLLILGVENNFTLGQRFAADLRRVYPLLHVAAVDAVSYSEDPRRYAVGISTVTLAISQSGQTFNTLDAVKFLQTLHGLHKAGLVFAMTGEIDTRMGAALGQSVKSGAPWIARIFTTGAGWRTAEPATVSTAATHATLTQLLLRLQRDTRGLCSGQRLPFGMATSKDDLKKLDALARLSVSRAEALLGRTAEGWSIQTADGDALRREGGYVARLLIEPALVFIFTAVHLFVMLWLGWNPVMGLAHFLQAQTGWAIFDNGNGLVYSLSVVLQTGYFLFAGAAFTLILRWVQQRPLWDRVFVGRTLVIGEEPYVKDLLAQFVSKLFSLAYEFTGFVGIHAADARSGELLHGYGHRITRGLLLFLGLPDGRWCGRERAEAAACMTSGQARGVRNLGAGATVLGLGHNPALANQVDRFVLLGQSARGPEELPWVLRGD
;
A
#
# COMPACT_ATOMS: atom_id res chain seq x y z
N MET A 1 42.05 10.90 13.79
CA MET A 1 42.84 11.27 14.98
C MET A 1 43.55 10.03 15.49
N PRO A 2 44.88 10.04 15.62
CA PRO A 2 45.59 9.15 16.52
C PRO A 2 45.56 9.72 17.96
N LEU A 3 45.91 8.87 18.93
CA LEU A 3 46.23 9.14 20.33
C LEU A 3 45.09 9.50 21.30
N LEU A 4 44.59 8.47 21.99
CA LEU A 4 44.32 8.53 23.43
C LEU A 4 45.28 7.55 24.11
N LEU A 5 46.42 8.08 24.56
CA LEU A 5 47.08 7.60 25.77
C LEU A 5 46.22 8.08 26.93
N PHE A 6 45.47 7.19 27.57
CA PHE A 6 44.98 7.43 28.93
C PHE A 6 45.49 6.33 29.84
N VAL A 7 46.37 6.78 30.71
CA VAL A 7 46.72 6.31 32.04
C VAL A 7 45.70 5.32 32.61
N SER A 8 46.22 4.14 32.92
CA SER A 8 45.61 3.11 33.75
C SER A 8 45.44 3.61 35.19
N MET A 9 44.26 4.14 35.51
CA MET A 9 43.72 4.07 36.87
C MET A 9 42.56 3.06 36.87
N PRO A 10 42.39 2.25 37.93
CA PRO A 10 41.22 1.41 38.05
C PRO A 10 40.02 2.34 38.19
N LEU A 11 39.16 2.39 37.16
CA LEU A 11 37.89 3.09 37.25
C LEU A 11 37.15 2.53 38.46
N ASP A 12 36.81 3.39 39.41
CA ASP A 12 36.07 2.98 40.60
C ASP A 12 34.71 2.40 40.16
N LEU A 13 34.12 1.48 40.93
CA LEU A 13 32.82 0.87 40.62
C LEU A 13 31.73 1.93 40.35
N ALA A 14 31.86 3.09 40.99
CA ALA A 14 31.04 4.27 40.76
C ALA A 14 31.23 4.90 39.37
N GLU A 15 32.45 4.96 38.85
CA GLU A 15 32.75 5.50 37.51
C GLU A 15 32.28 4.55 36.41
N ILE A 16 32.43 3.24 36.61
CA ILE A 16 31.86 2.23 35.70
C ILE A 16 30.33 2.30 35.72
N GLY A 17 29.72 2.41 36.90
CA GLY A 17 28.28 2.61 37.06
C GLY A 17 27.80 3.88 36.35
N LEU A 18 28.52 4.99 36.48
CA LEU A 18 28.23 6.25 35.80
C LEU A 18 28.33 6.11 34.28
N ILE A 19 29.38 5.47 33.77
CA ILE A 19 29.54 5.21 32.33
C ILE A 19 28.38 4.35 31.81
N VAL A 20 27.98 3.32 32.54
CA VAL A 20 26.86 2.44 32.16
C VAL A 20 25.53 3.20 32.18
N VAL A 21 25.29 4.04 33.19
CA VAL A 21 24.06 4.84 33.27
C VAL A 21 24.02 5.93 32.19
N VAL A 22 25.14 6.60 31.91
CA VAL A 22 25.24 7.59 30.82
C VAL A 22 25.08 6.90 29.46
N ALA A 23 25.71 5.75 29.25
CA ALA A 23 25.57 4.97 28.03
C ALA A 23 24.12 4.46 27.87
N ALA A 24 23.47 4.01 28.94
CA ALA A 24 22.08 3.59 28.93
C ALA A 24 21.14 4.76 28.62
N ASN A 25 21.32 5.93 29.23
CA ASN A 25 20.49 7.11 28.96
C ASN A 25 20.73 7.70 27.56
N LEU A 26 21.97 7.74 27.09
CA LEU A 26 22.29 8.14 25.71
C LEU A 26 21.74 7.13 24.70
N TRP A 27 21.79 5.84 25.03
CA TRP A 27 21.16 4.78 24.25
C TRP A 27 19.64 4.98 24.22
N THR A 28 18.98 5.20 25.35
CA THR A 28 17.54 5.45 25.40
C THR A 28 17.15 6.74 24.66
N LEU A 29 17.89 7.84 24.83
CA LEU A 29 17.68 9.08 24.06
C LEU A 29 17.89 8.87 22.55
N ALA A 30 18.90 8.10 22.16
CA ALA A 30 19.16 7.79 20.75
C ALA A 30 18.08 6.86 20.16
N THR A 31 17.62 5.86 20.92
CA THR A 31 16.52 4.97 20.51
C THR A 31 15.17 5.68 20.51
N SER A 32 15.02 6.75 21.31
CA SER A 32 13.78 7.54 21.40
C SER A 32 13.79 8.85 20.61
N TRP A 33 14.87 9.17 19.92
CA TRP A 33 15.00 10.40 19.12
C TRP A 33 13.92 10.51 18.04
N THR A 34 13.58 9.37 17.42
CA THR A 34 12.47 9.29 16.46
C THR A 34 11.14 9.71 17.06
N ASP A 35 10.94 9.48 18.36
CA ASP A 35 9.70 9.76 19.07
C ASP A 35 9.55 11.23 19.41
N TYR A 36 10.67 11.87 19.75
CA TYR A 36 10.73 13.31 19.99
C TYR A 36 10.53 14.10 18.71
N ALA A 37 11.21 13.70 17.63
CA ALA A 37 11.03 14.30 16.31
C ALA A 37 9.57 14.18 15.85
N THR A 38 8.90 13.07 16.17
CA THR A 38 7.49 12.81 15.85
C THR A 38 6.53 13.62 16.71
N SER A 39 6.77 13.70 18.03
CA SER A 39 5.91 14.49 18.95
C SER A 39 5.92 15.98 18.60
N LEU A 40 7.00 16.47 17.99
CA LEU A 40 7.11 17.82 17.46
C LEU A 40 6.58 17.97 16.03
N SER A 41 6.69 16.93 15.19
CA SER A 41 6.32 17.02 13.76
C SER A 41 4.88 16.64 13.44
N GLY A 42 4.21 15.85 14.29
CA GLY A 42 2.80 15.46 14.11
C GLY A 42 2.53 14.53 12.92
N VAL A 43 3.57 13.94 12.30
CA VAL A 43 3.39 13.18 11.05
C VAL A 43 3.16 11.69 11.31
N GLY A 44 2.08 11.15 10.75
CA GLY A 44 1.84 9.71 10.58
C GLY A 44 1.77 9.39 9.09
N ASP A 45 2.68 8.57 8.59
CA ASP A 45 2.76 8.18 7.17
C ASP A 45 2.29 6.73 6.96
N SER A 46 1.79 6.42 5.76
CA SER A 46 0.98 5.24 5.36
C SER A 46 1.74 3.94 4.98
N VAL A 47 1.04 2.81 4.70
CA VAL A 47 1.58 1.43 4.77
C VAL A 47 1.03 0.37 3.73
N PHE A 48 1.76 -0.08 2.65
CA PHE A 48 1.64 -1.23 1.66
C PHE A 48 2.96 -1.52 0.79
N CYS A 49 3.03 -2.18 -0.41
CA CYS A 49 4.26 -2.26 -1.29
C CYS A 49 4.08 -1.74 -2.74
N GLY A 50 5.13 -1.39 -3.51
CA GLY A 50 5.01 -1.14 -4.96
C GLY A 50 6.31 -0.93 -5.79
N ASN A 51 6.26 -1.31 -7.08
CA ASN A 51 7.34 -1.06 -8.06
C ASN A 51 7.18 0.29 -8.76
N PHE A 52 8.29 0.92 -9.16
CA PHE A 52 8.29 2.02 -10.13
C PHE A 52 9.65 2.18 -10.83
N GLY A 53 9.66 2.81 -12.02
CA GLY A 53 10.91 3.10 -12.71
C GLY A 53 10.78 4.00 -13.91
N ILE A 54 11.94 4.32 -14.49
CA ILE A 54 12.09 5.31 -15.57
C ILE A 54 13.03 4.75 -16.63
N LEU A 55 12.60 4.83 -17.88
CA LEU A 55 13.39 4.50 -19.05
C LEU A 55 13.26 5.65 -20.05
N ALA A 56 14.35 6.39 -20.29
CA ALA A 56 14.29 7.62 -21.07
C ALA A 56 15.60 7.90 -21.80
N LYS A 57 15.53 8.69 -22.87
CA LYS A 57 16.74 9.22 -23.51
C LYS A 57 17.38 10.27 -22.63
N ARG A 58 18.71 10.19 -22.53
CA ARG A 58 19.50 11.10 -21.71
C ARG A 58 19.89 12.32 -22.53
N ASN A 59 19.68 13.52 -21.99
CA ASN A 59 20.12 14.72 -22.69
C ASN A 59 21.65 14.85 -22.54
N PRO A 60 22.40 15.22 -23.60
CA PRO A 60 23.87 15.35 -23.53
C PRO A 60 24.36 16.32 -22.45
N ARG A 61 23.55 17.33 -22.10
CA ARG A 61 23.84 18.33 -21.07
C ARG A 61 23.60 17.83 -19.63
N GLU A 62 22.94 16.68 -19.45
CA GLU A 62 22.62 16.13 -18.13
C GLU A 62 23.79 15.33 -17.55
N SER A 63 24.32 15.75 -16.40
CA SER A 63 25.42 15.06 -15.71
C SER A 63 24.95 14.29 -14.46
N GLY A 64 25.72 13.27 -14.06
CA GLY A 64 25.49 12.49 -12.83
C GLY A 64 24.49 11.32 -12.96
N PHE A 65 24.38 10.50 -11.92
CA PHE A 65 23.49 9.32 -11.93
C PHE A 65 22.01 9.66 -11.77
N LEU A 66 21.65 10.84 -11.27
CA LEU A 66 20.25 11.26 -11.12
C LEU A 66 20.12 12.77 -11.42
N PRO A 67 20.01 13.15 -12.72
CA PRO A 67 19.78 14.53 -13.15
C PRO A 67 18.51 15.14 -12.54
N LYS A 68 18.43 16.49 -12.51
CA LYS A 68 17.30 17.23 -11.88
C LYS A 68 15.93 16.81 -12.42
N ARG A 69 15.81 16.60 -13.75
CA ARG A 69 14.59 16.14 -14.44
C ARG A 69 14.10 14.81 -13.85
N PHE A 70 14.95 13.80 -13.84
CA PHE A 70 14.60 12.47 -13.34
C PHE A 70 14.45 12.41 -11.82
N ARG A 71 15.17 13.27 -11.07
CA ARG A 71 15.01 13.38 -9.61
C ARG A 71 13.58 13.76 -9.23
N LEU A 72 13.02 14.79 -9.86
CA LEU A 72 11.65 15.24 -9.60
C LEU A 72 10.63 14.16 -9.96
N LEU A 73 10.82 13.47 -11.10
CA LEU A 73 9.97 12.35 -11.50
C LEU A 73 10.05 11.19 -10.50
N THR A 74 11.25 10.83 -10.06
CA THR A 74 11.46 9.75 -9.08
C THR A 74 10.87 10.11 -7.72
N GLU A 75 10.92 11.38 -7.32
CA GLU A 75 10.29 11.88 -6.09
C GLU A 75 8.76 11.80 -6.16
N ARG A 76 8.14 12.20 -7.28
CA ARG A 76 6.68 12.09 -7.47
C ARG A 76 6.22 10.62 -7.53
N LEU A 77 6.92 9.79 -8.30
CA LEU A 77 6.65 8.34 -8.36
C LEU A 77 6.80 7.71 -6.98
N GLY A 78 7.87 8.05 -6.26
CA GLY A 78 8.12 7.63 -4.90
C GLY A 78 6.99 8.04 -3.96
N GLN A 79 6.63 9.33 -3.89
CA GLN A 79 5.58 9.83 -3.00
C GLN A 79 4.22 9.17 -3.18
N GLN A 80 3.85 8.81 -4.41
CA GLN A 80 2.60 8.09 -4.65
C GLN A 80 2.72 6.58 -4.42
N THR A 81 3.93 6.03 -4.56
CA THR A 81 4.20 4.62 -4.25
C THR A 81 4.49 4.41 -2.76
N ASP A 82 4.89 5.44 -2.00
CA ASP A 82 5.22 5.36 -0.56
C ASP A 82 4.00 5.29 0.35
N ILE A 83 2.83 5.65 -0.18
CA ILE A 83 1.51 5.37 0.40
C ILE A 83 1.38 3.89 0.72
N ARG A 84 2.16 3.10 -0.03
CA ARG A 84 2.42 1.72 0.18
C ARG A 84 3.75 1.55 0.97
N GLY A 85 3.80 1.74 2.30
CA GLY A 85 4.50 0.74 3.19
C GLY A 85 5.51 1.20 4.15
N GLN A 86 6.25 2.16 3.64
CA GLN A 86 7.51 2.70 4.08
C GLN A 86 8.30 1.90 5.13
N GLN A 87 8.50 0.60 4.97
CA GLN A 87 9.41 -0.16 5.86
C GLN A 87 10.81 -0.21 5.28
N ALA A 88 10.94 -0.39 3.97
CA ALA A 88 12.21 -0.33 3.29
C ALA A 88 12.05 0.02 1.82
N ALA A 89 13.11 0.53 1.22
CA ALA A 89 13.11 0.87 -0.20
C ALA A 89 14.47 0.70 -0.82
N GLY A 90 14.49 0.49 -2.13
CA GLY A 90 15.71 0.59 -2.91
C GLY A 90 15.52 1.21 -4.28
N VAL A 91 16.60 1.81 -4.75
CA VAL A 91 16.71 2.38 -6.09
C VAL A 91 18.03 1.95 -6.72
N ALA A 92 18.02 1.66 -8.01
CA ALA A 92 19.20 1.43 -8.83
C ALA A 92 19.10 2.20 -10.15
N VAL A 93 20.25 2.70 -10.60
CA VAL A 93 20.43 3.34 -11.90
C VAL A 93 21.54 2.64 -12.65
N LEU A 94 21.32 2.33 -13.92
CA LEU A 94 22.33 1.72 -14.78
C LEU A 94 23.46 2.72 -15.08
N GLY A 95 24.70 2.30 -14.78
CA GLY A 95 25.91 3.02 -15.13
C GLY A 95 26.52 2.54 -16.45
N ALA A 96 27.57 3.24 -16.87
CA ALA A 96 28.41 2.85 -17.99
C ALA A 96 28.97 1.43 -17.76
N ASN A 97 29.17 0.71 -18.87
CA ASN A 97 29.67 -0.68 -18.90
C ASN A 97 28.69 -1.75 -18.35
N GLY A 98 27.41 -1.42 -18.16
CA GLY A 98 26.39 -2.40 -17.76
C GLY A 98 26.31 -2.68 -16.26
N ARG A 99 26.90 -1.82 -15.41
CA ARG A 99 26.89 -2.01 -13.95
C ARG A 99 25.90 -1.06 -13.28
N PHE A 100 25.09 -1.57 -12.35
CA PHE A 100 24.16 -0.75 -11.60
C PHE A 100 24.82 -0.05 -10.40
N VAL A 101 24.42 1.20 -10.18
CA VAL A 101 24.67 1.94 -8.94
C VAL A 101 23.35 2.05 -8.21
N GLY A 102 23.26 1.51 -6.99
CA GLY A 102 22.03 1.53 -6.21
C GLY A 102 22.26 1.73 -4.72
N ARG A 103 21.16 2.04 -4.03
CA ARG A 103 21.10 2.13 -2.57
C ARG A 103 19.77 1.54 -2.10
N LYS A 104 19.85 0.76 -1.02
CA LYS A 104 18.74 0.26 -0.23
C LYS A 104 18.80 0.90 1.14
N ILE A 105 17.66 1.19 1.73
CA ILE A 105 17.54 1.66 3.11
C ILE A 105 16.34 0.99 3.76
N VAL A 106 16.45 0.74 5.06
CA VAL A 106 15.31 0.46 5.93
C VAL A 106 14.85 1.80 6.48
N ASN A 107 13.54 2.02 6.49
CA ASN A 107 13.00 3.25 7.02
C ASN A 107 13.01 3.25 8.55
N ASP A 108 12.94 4.44 9.11
CA ASP A 108 12.61 4.63 10.51
C ASP A 108 11.07 4.64 10.55
N LYS A 109 10.45 4.29 11.67
CA LYS A 109 9.00 4.05 11.80
C LYS A 109 8.10 5.16 11.22
N ARG A 110 8.60 6.40 11.05
CA ARG A 110 7.88 7.59 10.57
C ARG A 110 8.72 8.54 9.69
N GLY A 111 9.78 8.04 9.07
CA GLY A 111 10.63 8.87 8.20
C GLY A 111 10.02 8.99 6.80
N ASN A 112 10.15 10.15 6.13
CA ASN A 112 9.85 10.26 4.71
C ASN A 112 10.83 9.38 3.90
N LEU A 113 10.40 8.18 3.55
CA LEU A 113 11.26 7.17 2.93
C LEU A 113 11.79 7.62 1.58
N THR A 114 10.92 8.27 0.78
CA THR A 114 11.27 8.79 -0.54
C THR A 114 12.43 9.79 -0.45
N GLU A 115 12.31 10.79 0.42
CA GLU A 115 13.33 11.82 0.59
C GLU A 115 14.64 11.23 1.11
N ARG A 116 14.57 10.36 2.13
CA ARG A 116 15.74 9.69 2.73
C ARG A 116 16.45 8.81 1.71
N LEU A 117 15.71 8.03 0.92
CA LEU A 117 16.27 7.17 -0.12
C LEU A 117 17.01 7.99 -1.17
N LEU A 118 16.39 9.04 -1.70
CA LEU A 118 17.00 9.89 -2.71
C LEU A 118 18.22 10.64 -2.17
N ARG A 119 18.22 11.03 -0.90
CA ARG A 119 19.37 11.64 -0.22
C ARG A 119 20.51 10.63 -0.06
N ALA A 120 20.22 9.43 0.43
CA ALA A 120 21.21 8.36 0.61
C ALA A 120 21.79 7.87 -0.74
N PHE A 121 20.95 7.74 -1.77
CA PHE A 121 21.38 7.42 -3.12
C PHE A 121 22.34 8.46 -3.69
N ARG A 122 22.02 9.76 -3.57
CA ARG A 122 22.91 10.84 -4.05
C ARG A 122 24.29 10.78 -3.40
N ARG A 123 24.35 10.59 -2.08
CA ARG A 123 25.62 10.43 -1.35
C ARG A 123 26.41 9.21 -1.88
N ARG A 124 25.73 8.07 -2.03
CA ARG A 124 26.33 6.82 -2.56
C ARG A 124 26.86 7.00 -3.99
N ALA A 125 26.08 7.63 -4.87
CA ALA A 125 26.42 7.86 -6.26
C ALA A 125 27.61 8.82 -6.41
N ALA A 126 27.66 9.88 -5.59
CA ALA A 126 28.80 10.79 -5.54
C ALA A 126 30.09 10.06 -5.16
N VAL A 127 30.07 9.25 -4.09
CA VAL A 127 31.21 8.43 -3.67
C VAL A 127 31.66 7.46 -4.76
N ARG A 128 30.72 6.75 -5.40
CA ARG A 128 31.02 5.81 -6.49
C ARG A 128 31.63 6.51 -7.71
N ARG A 129 31.18 7.72 -8.02
CA ARG A 129 31.72 8.52 -9.13
C ARG A 129 33.13 9.04 -8.83
N VAL A 130 33.34 9.61 -7.64
CA VAL A 130 34.60 10.27 -7.28
C VAL A 130 35.69 9.25 -6.92
N LEU A 131 35.38 8.25 -6.09
CA LEU A 131 36.39 7.31 -5.59
C LEU A 131 36.57 6.07 -6.48
N LEU A 132 35.54 5.65 -7.21
CA LEU A 132 35.52 4.38 -7.94
C LEU A 132 35.34 4.54 -9.46
N GLY A 133 35.41 5.78 -9.96
CA GLY A 133 35.36 6.10 -11.39
C GLY A 133 34.05 5.71 -12.08
N ALA A 134 32.98 5.42 -11.34
CA ALA A 134 31.72 5.00 -11.93
C ALA A 134 31.10 6.16 -12.74
N ARG A 135 30.77 5.90 -14.00
CA ARG A 135 30.14 6.88 -14.89
C ARG A 135 28.68 6.50 -15.15
N PRO A 136 27.77 7.46 -15.34
CA PRO A 136 26.43 7.16 -15.79
C PRO A 136 26.42 6.69 -17.26
N GLN A 137 25.38 5.97 -17.67
CA GLN A 137 25.17 5.63 -19.08
C GLN A 137 24.93 6.91 -19.92
N HIS A 138 25.51 6.97 -21.12
CA HIS A 138 25.55 8.19 -21.93
C HIS A 138 24.26 8.46 -22.73
N GLY A 139 23.69 7.46 -23.43
CA GLY A 139 22.50 7.67 -24.27
C GLY A 139 21.15 7.43 -23.62
N VAL A 140 21.09 6.55 -22.61
CA VAL A 140 19.83 6.14 -21.98
C VAL A 140 19.91 6.26 -20.47
N PHE A 141 18.85 6.76 -19.87
CA PHE A 141 18.58 6.75 -18.44
C PHE A 141 17.69 5.54 -18.11
N HIS A 142 18.14 4.70 -17.17
CA HIS A 142 17.46 3.47 -16.78
C HIS A 142 17.49 3.39 -15.26
N LEU A 143 16.33 3.57 -14.64
CA LEU A 143 16.11 3.53 -13.21
C LEU A 143 15.07 2.45 -12.87
N VAL A 144 15.37 1.67 -11.84
CA VAL A 144 14.47 0.69 -11.23
C VAL A 144 14.40 0.95 -9.73
N ALA A 145 13.20 1.01 -9.18
CA ALA A 145 12.95 1.24 -7.77
C ALA A 145 11.76 0.42 -7.25
N HIS A 146 11.76 0.18 -5.95
CA HIS A 146 10.66 -0.52 -5.30
C HIS A 146 10.60 -0.17 -3.82
N TYR A 147 9.38 0.00 -3.32
CA TYR A 147 9.06 0.19 -1.91
C TYR A 147 8.41 -1.05 -1.34
N ARG A 148 8.94 -1.49 -0.20
CA ARG A 148 8.64 -2.75 0.44
C ARG A 148 7.93 -2.52 1.77
N TYR A 149 6.97 -3.39 2.02
CA TYR A 149 6.30 -3.68 3.27
C TYR A 149 6.50 -5.15 3.62
N GLY A 150 6.58 -5.43 4.91
CA GLY A 150 7.00 -6.71 5.46
C GLY A 150 5.88 -7.74 5.37
N THR A 151 5.82 -8.44 4.24
CA THR A 151 4.91 -9.58 4.04
C THR A 151 5.65 -10.91 4.14
N SER A 152 6.85 -11.02 3.57
CA SER A 152 7.58 -12.31 3.45
C SER A 152 8.83 -12.46 4.31
N SER A 153 9.40 -11.36 4.85
CA SER A 153 10.58 -11.42 5.73
C SER A 153 10.78 -10.12 6.52
N GLN A 154 11.63 -10.16 7.56
CA GLN A 154 11.92 -8.98 8.37
C GLN A 154 12.49 -7.81 7.54
N PRO A 155 12.15 -6.54 7.87
CA PRO A 155 12.73 -5.37 7.22
C PRO A 155 14.25 -5.33 7.42
N SER A 156 15.02 -5.50 6.36
CA SER A 156 16.47 -5.40 6.38
C SER A 156 16.98 -4.99 5.00
N GLU A 157 18.15 -4.33 4.89
CA GLU A 157 18.71 -3.93 3.59
C GLU A 157 18.91 -5.14 2.65
N ILE A 158 19.16 -6.34 3.19
CA ILE A 158 19.40 -7.56 2.40
C ILE A 158 18.12 -8.15 1.82
N GLU A 159 17.02 -8.03 2.55
CA GLU A 159 15.66 -8.43 2.15
C GLU A 159 14.92 -7.33 1.36
N THR A 160 15.55 -6.17 1.17
CA THR A 160 14.95 -5.04 0.45
C THR A 160 15.28 -5.10 -1.02
N HIS A 161 14.33 -4.73 -1.88
CA HIS A 161 14.52 -4.66 -3.32
C HIS A 161 15.52 -3.59 -3.73
N TRP A 162 16.08 -3.66 -4.92
CA TRP A 162 16.06 -4.75 -5.91
C TRP A 162 16.84 -5.98 -5.43
N HIS A 163 16.54 -7.16 -5.96
CA HIS A 163 17.30 -8.38 -5.68
C HIS A 163 18.20 -8.78 -6.85
N ARG A 164 19.30 -9.45 -6.51
CA ARG A 164 20.17 -10.19 -7.42
C ARG A 164 20.60 -11.46 -6.70
N TRP A 165 20.85 -12.54 -7.42
CA TRP A 165 21.43 -13.73 -6.83
C TRP A 165 22.95 -13.72 -6.95
N LEU A 166 23.44 -13.65 -8.19
CA LEU A 166 24.87 -13.63 -8.46
C LEU A 166 25.43 -12.19 -8.41
N PRO A 167 26.65 -12.02 -7.88
CA PRO A 167 27.31 -10.72 -7.93
C PRO A 167 27.68 -10.32 -9.37
N PRO A 168 27.93 -9.02 -9.61
CA PRO A 168 28.38 -8.53 -10.91
C PRO A 168 29.65 -9.23 -11.34
N ARG A 169 29.64 -9.80 -12.56
CA ARG A 169 30.73 -10.64 -13.07
C ARG A 169 31.07 -10.28 -14.50
N ILE A 170 32.34 -10.34 -14.85
CA ILE A 170 32.77 -10.17 -16.24
C ILE A 170 32.75 -11.54 -16.91
N ARG A 171 32.02 -11.65 -18.02
CA ARG A 171 31.89 -12.88 -18.81
C ARG A 171 32.08 -12.59 -20.30
N PRO A 172 32.62 -13.55 -21.07
CA PRO A 172 32.50 -13.51 -22.52
C PRO A 172 31.01 -13.61 -22.87
N VAL A 173 30.52 -12.69 -23.68
CA VAL A 173 29.14 -12.67 -24.16
C VAL A 173 29.18 -12.52 -25.65
N TRP A 174 28.61 -13.51 -26.34
CA TRP A 174 28.38 -13.47 -27.76
C TRP A 174 27.19 -12.57 -28.09
N SER A 175 27.33 -11.78 -29.14
CA SER A 175 26.28 -10.90 -29.64
C SER A 175 26.45 -10.71 -31.15
N VAL A 176 25.41 -10.18 -31.79
CA VAL A 176 25.49 -9.77 -33.20
C VAL A 176 25.93 -8.30 -33.24
N ASP A 177 27.02 -8.02 -33.95
CA ASP A 177 27.63 -6.70 -34.07
C ASP A 177 27.94 -6.41 -35.54
N GLU A 178 27.40 -5.31 -36.09
CA GLU A 178 27.70 -4.80 -37.43
C GLU A 178 27.81 -5.89 -38.54
N GLN A 179 26.93 -6.89 -38.52
CA GLN A 179 26.81 -8.04 -39.44
C GLN A 179 27.64 -9.30 -39.14
N ALA A 180 28.34 -9.38 -38.00
CA ALA A 180 29.09 -10.56 -37.56
C ALA A 180 28.72 -11.01 -36.14
N LEU A 181 29.02 -12.27 -35.82
CA LEU A 181 29.01 -12.75 -34.45
C LEU A 181 30.30 -12.29 -33.78
N SER A 182 30.18 -11.59 -32.65
CA SER A 182 31.33 -11.14 -31.88
C SER A 182 31.19 -11.53 -30.42
N VAL A 183 32.32 -11.84 -29.80
CA VAL A 183 32.41 -12.11 -28.36
C VAL A 183 33.11 -10.95 -27.68
N ARG A 184 32.47 -10.39 -26.65
CA ARG A 184 33.04 -9.30 -25.84
C ARG A 184 32.94 -9.63 -24.37
N ARG A 185 33.95 -9.23 -23.60
CA ARG A 185 33.89 -9.33 -22.13
C ARG A 185 32.99 -8.23 -21.60
N ARG A 186 31.81 -8.58 -21.09
CA ARG A 186 30.81 -7.63 -20.57
C ARG A 186 30.51 -7.91 -19.10
N VAL A 187 30.08 -6.88 -18.37
CA VAL A 187 29.58 -7.05 -17.01
C VAL A 187 28.16 -7.60 -17.09
N VAL A 188 27.96 -8.77 -16.47
CA VAL A 188 26.65 -9.39 -16.27
C VAL A 188 26.20 -9.05 -14.86
N GLU A 189 25.15 -8.25 -14.75
CA GLU A 189 24.45 -7.94 -13.51
C GLU A 189 22.95 -7.91 -13.82
N ASN A 190 22.20 -8.79 -13.17
CA ASN A 190 20.77 -8.95 -13.35
C ASN A 190 20.07 -8.52 -12.08
N LEU A 191 19.06 -7.66 -12.21
CA LEU A 191 18.27 -7.18 -11.08
C LEU A 191 16.80 -7.49 -11.30
N ILE A 192 16.10 -7.74 -10.20
CA ILE A 192 14.65 -7.79 -10.19
C ILE A 192 14.05 -6.90 -9.11
N THR A 193 12.82 -6.47 -9.33
CA THR A 193 11.91 -6.03 -8.27
C THR A 193 10.59 -6.77 -8.42
N HIS A 194 9.95 -7.07 -7.30
CA HIS A 194 8.81 -7.97 -7.25
C HIS A 194 7.78 -7.45 -6.25
N ASN A 195 6.52 -7.34 -6.67
CA ASN A 195 5.39 -7.11 -5.77
C ASN A 195 4.46 -8.32 -5.86
N GLY A 196 4.03 -8.86 -4.72
CA GLY A 196 3.29 -10.12 -4.66
C GLY A 196 4.07 -11.21 -3.93
N ASP A 197 3.63 -12.44 -4.10
CA ASP A 197 4.15 -13.61 -3.39
C ASP A 197 4.54 -14.70 -4.40
N PHE A 198 5.73 -15.27 -4.23
CA PHE A 198 6.21 -16.40 -5.02
C PHE A 198 6.19 -17.70 -4.20
N ASP A 199 5.25 -18.59 -4.54
CA ASP A 199 5.00 -19.81 -3.78
C ASP A 199 5.91 -20.97 -4.22
N ALA A 200 5.96 -21.20 -5.54
CA ALA A 200 6.59 -22.38 -6.12
C ALA A 200 6.96 -22.17 -7.60
N TRP A 201 7.88 -23.00 -8.09
CA TRP A 201 8.23 -23.09 -9.51
C TRP A 201 8.41 -24.54 -9.94
N ARG A 202 8.12 -24.84 -11.19
CA ARG A 202 8.16 -26.21 -11.73
C ARG A 202 9.59 -26.64 -12.07
N VAL A 203 10.17 -27.55 -11.28
CA VAL A 203 11.45 -28.21 -11.57
C VAL A 203 11.16 -29.64 -12.05
N LEU A 204 11.60 -29.99 -13.27
CA LEU A 204 11.37 -31.32 -13.88
C LEU A 204 9.90 -31.77 -13.89
N GLY A 205 8.96 -30.85 -14.09
CA GLY A 205 7.53 -31.17 -14.07
C GLY A 205 6.87 -31.09 -12.68
N VAL A 206 7.66 -31.04 -11.60
CA VAL A 206 7.20 -31.05 -10.20
C VAL A 206 7.19 -29.64 -9.63
N GLN A 207 6.09 -29.27 -8.98
CA GLN A 207 5.98 -28.00 -8.24
C GLN A 207 6.87 -28.05 -7.01
N THR A 208 7.91 -27.23 -6.99
CA THR A 208 8.90 -27.14 -5.90
C THR A 208 8.70 -25.81 -5.18
N SER A 209 8.67 -25.84 -3.85
CA SER A 209 8.45 -24.62 -3.06
C SER A 209 9.63 -23.64 -3.18
N TYR A 210 9.40 -22.34 -2.96
CA TYR A 210 10.47 -21.35 -3.07
C TYR A 210 11.63 -21.59 -2.08
N SER A 211 11.36 -22.22 -0.93
CA SER A 211 12.39 -22.53 0.07
C SER A 211 13.34 -23.61 -0.44
N GLU A 212 12.80 -24.69 -1.01
CA GLU A 212 13.56 -25.79 -1.65
C GLU A 212 14.31 -25.29 -2.89
N ILE A 213 13.68 -24.43 -3.69
CA ILE A 213 14.30 -23.78 -4.85
C ILE A 213 15.54 -22.99 -4.43
N GLY A 214 15.50 -22.31 -3.27
CA GLY A 214 16.66 -21.57 -2.76
C GLY A 214 17.89 -22.47 -2.52
N THR A 215 17.68 -23.66 -1.96
CA THR A 215 18.76 -24.64 -1.75
C THR A 215 19.28 -25.17 -3.09
N TRP A 216 18.37 -25.56 -3.98
CA TRP A 216 18.69 -26.07 -5.32
C TRP A 216 19.47 -25.05 -6.16
N LEU A 217 19.04 -23.79 -6.19
CA LEU A 217 19.76 -22.70 -6.87
C LEU A 217 21.16 -22.48 -6.29
N GLY A 218 21.32 -22.65 -4.98
CA GLY A 218 22.63 -22.56 -4.32
C GLY A 218 23.63 -23.58 -4.85
N GLU A 219 23.15 -24.78 -5.17
CA GLU A 219 23.94 -25.86 -5.77
C GLU A 219 24.18 -25.60 -7.27
N VAL A 220 23.12 -25.34 -8.03
CA VAL A 220 23.18 -25.17 -9.50
C VAL A 220 24.02 -23.97 -9.90
N LEU A 221 23.83 -22.82 -9.24
CA LEU A 221 24.59 -21.60 -9.51
C LEU A 221 25.94 -21.56 -8.79
N GLY A 222 26.19 -22.52 -7.88
CA GLY A 222 27.43 -22.61 -7.09
C GLY A 222 27.62 -21.48 -6.07
N VAL A 223 26.57 -20.73 -5.76
CA VAL A 223 26.58 -19.60 -4.83
C VAL A 223 25.29 -19.64 -4.02
N LYS A 224 25.40 -19.80 -2.70
CA LYS A 224 24.27 -19.66 -1.77
C LYS A 224 23.91 -18.18 -1.60
N HIS A 225 22.62 -17.87 -1.52
CA HIS A 225 22.16 -16.51 -1.26
C HIS A 225 21.75 -16.33 0.21
N PRO A 226 22.21 -15.26 0.89
CA PRO A 226 21.94 -15.07 2.32
C PRO A 226 20.51 -14.62 2.65
N ALA A 227 19.78 -14.03 1.69
CA ALA A 227 18.40 -13.58 1.92
C ALA A 227 17.41 -14.76 1.91
N GLN A 228 16.48 -14.73 2.86
CA GLN A 228 15.48 -15.75 3.11
C GLN A 228 14.19 -15.54 2.31
N GLY A 229 13.86 -14.30 1.96
CA GLY A 229 12.67 -13.98 1.17
C GLY A 229 12.59 -14.74 -0.16
N ASP A 230 11.39 -14.73 -0.73
CA ASP A 230 11.02 -15.37 -1.99
C ASP A 230 11.63 -14.68 -3.22
N SER A 231 11.65 -13.34 -3.22
CA SER A 231 12.12 -12.49 -4.30
C SER A 231 13.59 -12.73 -4.69
N PRO A 232 14.54 -12.94 -3.74
CA PRO A 232 15.88 -13.43 -4.08
C PRO A 232 15.88 -14.70 -4.94
N LYS A 233 14.97 -15.65 -4.73
CA LYS A 233 14.94 -16.91 -5.49
C LYS A 233 14.45 -16.68 -6.91
N ILE A 234 13.52 -15.74 -7.12
CA ILE A 234 13.18 -15.25 -8.46
C ILE A 234 14.43 -14.68 -9.14
N ALA A 235 15.25 -13.89 -8.44
CA ALA A 235 16.51 -13.39 -8.98
C ALA A 235 17.49 -14.51 -9.39
N GLY A 236 17.52 -15.60 -8.63
CA GLY A 236 18.34 -16.78 -8.93
C GLY A 236 17.81 -17.58 -10.11
N LEU A 237 16.49 -17.77 -10.22
CA LEU A 237 15.86 -18.34 -11.40
C LEU A 237 16.13 -17.49 -12.64
N LEU A 238 16.09 -16.16 -12.52
CA LEU A 238 16.46 -15.28 -13.63
C LEU A 238 17.94 -15.45 -14.03
N ASP A 239 18.86 -15.51 -13.07
CA ASP A 239 20.29 -15.78 -13.34
C ASP A 239 20.54 -17.17 -13.96
N LEU A 240 19.67 -18.14 -13.71
CA LEU A 240 19.70 -19.48 -14.30
C LEU A 240 19.12 -19.48 -15.72
N LEU A 241 18.01 -18.77 -15.95
CA LEU A 241 17.27 -18.76 -17.21
C LEU A 241 17.88 -17.81 -18.25
N LEU A 242 18.51 -16.71 -17.84
CA LEU A 242 19.11 -15.71 -18.75
C LEU A 242 20.49 -16.19 -19.25
N THR A 243 20.47 -16.94 -20.35
CA THR A 243 21.67 -17.61 -20.89
C THR A 243 22.12 -17.11 -22.25
N GLN A 244 21.36 -16.25 -22.93
CA GLN A 244 21.68 -15.84 -24.30
C GLN A 244 23.11 -15.31 -24.43
N GLY A 245 23.85 -15.87 -25.39
CA GLY A 245 25.24 -15.53 -25.69
C GLY A 245 26.27 -16.02 -24.67
N GLN A 246 25.91 -16.85 -23.68
CA GLN A 246 26.82 -17.32 -22.62
C GLN A 246 26.81 -18.85 -22.51
N TRP A 247 27.87 -19.52 -22.99
CA TRP A 247 27.93 -20.98 -23.01
C TRP A 247 27.94 -21.63 -21.63
N ASP A 248 28.63 -21.05 -20.64
CA ASP A 248 28.63 -21.59 -19.28
C ASP A 248 27.24 -21.54 -18.63
N ALA A 249 26.47 -20.50 -18.92
CA ALA A 249 25.09 -20.36 -18.43
C ALA A 249 24.16 -21.36 -19.15
N SER A 250 24.24 -21.46 -20.48
CA SER A 250 23.41 -22.37 -21.28
C SER A 250 23.62 -23.84 -20.93
N LEU A 251 24.87 -24.27 -20.77
CA LEU A 251 25.21 -25.63 -20.37
C LEU A 251 24.69 -25.96 -18.97
N ARG A 252 24.82 -25.02 -18.02
CA ARG A 252 24.29 -25.16 -16.67
C ARG A 252 22.78 -25.33 -16.69
N LEU A 253 22.06 -24.47 -17.42
CA LEU A 253 20.61 -24.53 -17.53
C LEU A 253 20.16 -25.86 -18.15
N ALA A 254 20.71 -26.24 -19.30
CA ALA A 254 20.33 -27.48 -19.99
C ALA A 254 20.60 -28.72 -19.12
N TYR A 255 21.74 -28.78 -18.42
CA TYR A 255 22.01 -29.87 -17.50
C TYR A 255 21.02 -29.92 -16.33
N ALA A 256 20.73 -28.77 -15.71
CA ALA A 256 19.79 -28.66 -14.61
C ALA A 256 18.36 -29.03 -15.02
N LEU A 257 17.90 -28.61 -16.21
CA LEU A 257 16.59 -28.97 -16.75
C LEU A 257 16.46 -30.46 -17.11
N ARG A 258 17.57 -31.18 -17.33
CA ARG A 258 17.53 -32.62 -17.61
C ARG A 258 17.63 -33.49 -16.36
N THR A 259 18.46 -33.07 -15.41
CA THR A 259 18.90 -33.92 -14.29
C THR A 259 18.35 -33.46 -12.95
N GLY A 260 17.89 -32.21 -12.85
CA GLY A 260 17.55 -31.58 -11.57
C GLY A 260 18.77 -31.27 -10.70
N GLN A 261 20.00 -31.50 -11.18
CA GLN A 261 21.23 -31.40 -10.40
C GLN A 261 22.18 -30.33 -10.95
N ALA A 262 23.14 -29.93 -10.14
CA ALA A 262 24.21 -29.02 -10.54
C ALA A 262 25.25 -29.74 -11.42
N LEU A 263 25.64 -29.12 -12.54
CA LEU A 263 26.76 -29.62 -13.34
C LEU A 263 28.09 -29.38 -12.59
N PRO A 264 28.90 -30.42 -12.32
CA PRO A 264 30.15 -30.25 -11.59
C PRO A 264 31.08 -29.21 -12.24
N LEU A 265 31.64 -28.31 -11.44
CA LEU A 265 32.37 -27.12 -11.93
C LEU A 265 33.52 -27.46 -12.90
N ARG A 266 34.22 -28.58 -12.67
CA ARG A 266 35.30 -29.06 -13.55
C ARG A 266 34.77 -29.44 -14.94
N LEU A 267 33.63 -30.15 -14.98
CA LEU A 267 32.97 -30.56 -16.22
C LEU A 267 32.37 -29.36 -16.95
N LEU A 268 31.74 -28.44 -16.21
CA LEU A 268 31.23 -27.19 -16.78
C LEU A 268 32.34 -26.39 -17.47
N LYS A 269 33.48 -26.16 -16.80
CA LYS A 269 34.62 -25.45 -17.39
C LYS A 269 35.15 -26.13 -18.66
N GLY A 270 35.31 -27.46 -18.62
CA GLY A 270 35.78 -28.23 -19.77
C GLY A 270 34.82 -28.13 -20.96
N LEU A 271 33.51 -28.25 -20.73
CA LEU A 271 32.51 -28.12 -21.79
C LEU A 271 32.41 -26.70 -22.32
N THR A 272 32.43 -25.68 -21.46
CA THR A 272 32.45 -24.29 -21.91
C THR A 272 33.63 -24.03 -22.83
N GLN A 273 34.82 -24.53 -22.50
CA GLN A 273 36.00 -24.38 -23.36
C GLN A 273 35.81 -25.04 -24.73
N VAL A 274 35.27 -26.27 -24.78
CA VAL A 274 34.94 -26.95 -26.03
C VAL A 274 33.92 -26.16 -26.85
N PHE A 275 32.85 -25.69 -26.21
CA PHE A 275 31.79 -24.93 -26.87
C PHE A 275 32.30 -23.60 -27.42
N GLU A 276 33.08 -22.85 -26.65
CA GLU A 276 33.69 -21.58 -27.11
C GLU A 276 34.61 -21.81 -28.32
N GLN A 277 35.44 -22.86 -28.30
CA GLN A 277 36.36 -23.17 -29.40
C GLN A 277 35.62 -23.57 -30.68
N VAL A 278 34.66 -24.50 -30.58
CA VAL A 278 33.87 -24.97 -31.73
C VAL A 278 33.00 -23.84 -32.26
N PHE A 279 32.36 -23.06 -31.38
CA PHE A 279 31.51 -21.95 -31.80
C PHE A 279 32.30 -20.80 -32.44
N ALA A 280 33.50 -20.48 -31.94
CA ALA A 280 34.35 -19.49 -32.59
C ALA A 280 34.73 -19.91 -34.01
N GLY A 281 35.16 -21.17 -34.20
CA GLY A 281 35.42 -21.70 -35.54
C GLY A 281 34.19 -21.70 -36.45
N TRP A 282 33.00 -21.96 -35.90
CA TRP A 282 31.74 -21.87 -36.64
C TRP A 282 31.38 -20.44 -37.03
N ALA A 283 31.52 -19.49 -36.10
CA ALA A 283 31.27 -18.07 -36.35
C ALA A 283 32.22 -17.48 -37.39
N GLU A 284 33.48 -17.93 -37.42
CA GLU A 284 34.49 -17.53 -38.40
C GLU A 284 34.36 -18.23 -39.77
N GLY A 285 33.50 -19.25 -39.87
CA GLY A 285 33.28 -20.01 -41.10
C GLY A 285 34.27 -21.15 -41.35
N ALA A 286 35.02 -21.59 -40.34
CA ALA A 286 35.86 -22.79 -40.39
C ALA A 286 35.04 -24.10 -40.32
N ILE A 287 33.73 -24.00 -40.06
CA ILE A 287 32.79 -25.11 -40.04
C ILE A 287 31.71 -24.84 -41.09
N GLU A 288 31.59 -25.74 -42.07
CA GLU A 288 30.49 -25.70 -43.03
C GLU A 288 29.20 -26.39 -42.48
N PRO A 289 28.00 -25.90 -42.84
CA PRO A 289 27.76 -24.70 -43.64
C PRO A 289 27.94 -23.41 -42.82
N ARG A 290 28.52 -22.37 -43.43
CA ARG A 290 28.75 -21.06 -42.79
C ARG A 290 27.44 -20.35 -42.38
N PRO A 291 27.33 -19.78 -41.16
CA PRO A 291 26.14 -19.04 -40.75
C PRO A 291 25.98 -17.71 -41.50
N ARG A 292 24.76 -17.44 -41.97
CA ARG A 292 24.32 -16.15 -42.51
C ARG A 292 23.94 -15.21 -41.36
N VAL A 293 24.84 -14.28 -41.05
CA VAL A 293 24.65 -13.27 -39.98
C VAL A 293 24.20 -11.92 -40.52
N ALA A 294 24.45 -11.64 -41.81
CA ALA A 294 24.06 -10.39 -42.45
C ALA A 294 22.54 -10.15 -42.33
N GLY A 295 22.18 -8.95 -41.84
CA GLY A 295 20.79 -8.54 -41.63
C GLY A 295 20.10 -9.18 -40.41
N CYS A 296 20.83 -9.92 -39.56
CA CYS A 296 20.35 -10.34 -38.24
C CYS A 296 20.66 -9.25 -37.21
N ASN A 297 19.72 -9.00 -36.30
CA ASN A 297 19.85 -8.03 -35.21
C ASN A 297 19.89 -8.70 -33.83
N SER A 298 19.75 -10.02 -33.76
CA SER A 298 19.78 -10.82 -32.54
C SER A 298 20.33 -12.22 -32.81
N LEU A 299 20.78 -12.89 -31.75
CA LEU A 299 21.22 -14.29 -31.82
C LEU A 299 20.07 -15.21 -32.24
N GLU A 300 18.86 -14.99 -31.73
CA GLU A 300 17.67 -15.72 -32.16
C GLU A 300 17.44 -15.65 -33.68
N GLN A 301 17.61 -14.47 -34.30
CA GLN A 301 17.49 -14.35 -35.76
C GLN A 301 18.56 -15.14 -36.50
N VAL A 302 19.78 -15.22 -35.95
CA VAL A 302 20.84 -16.07 -36.51
C VAL A 302 20.42 -17.54 -36.44
N TYR A 303 19.86 -18.00 -35.32
CA TYR A 303 19.37 -19.37 -35.16
C TYR A 303 18.28 -19.70 -36.18
N CYS A 304 17.21 -18.89 -36.25
CA CYS A 304 16.07 -19.15 -37.12
C CYS A 304 16.41 -19.09 -38.62
N ARG A 305 17.37 -18.25 -39.03
CA ARG A 305 17.75 -18.13 -40.45
C ARG A 305 18.73 -19.19 -40.93
N ASN A 306 19.32 -19.97 -40.03
CA ASN A 306 20.41 -20.89 -40.36
C ASN A 306 20.16 -22.32 -39.85
N PRO A 307 19.02 -22.96 -40.16
CA PRO A 307 18.68 -24.28 -39.61
C PRO A 307 19.76 -25.34 -39.88
N ASP A 308 20.28 -25.42 -41.11
CA ASP A 308 21.29 -26.41 -41.50
C ASP A 308 22.65 -26.16 -40.81
N ALA A 309 23.05 -24.89 -40.67
CA ALA A 309 24.30 -24.53 -40.00
C ALA A 309 24.23 -24.77 -38.49
N ILE A 310 23.06 -24.55 -37.89
CA ILE A 310 22.80 -24.86 -36.48
C ILE A 310 22.84 -26.37 -36.26
N GLN A 311 22.25 -27.16 -37.16
CA GLN A 311 22.30 -28.62 -37.08
C GLN A 311 23.74 -29.14 -37.15
N SER A 312 24.55 -28.65 -38.10
CA SER A 312 25.99 -28.97 -38.20
C SER A 312 26.77 -28.55 -36.94
N LEU A 313 26.47 -27.38 -36.37
CA LEU A 313 27.06 -26.93 -35.11
C LEU A 313 26.75 -27.91 -33.96
N ILE A 314 25.49 -28.35 -33.84
CA ILE A 314 25.05 -29.30 -32.81
C ILE A 314 25.82 -30.61 -32.95
N GLU A 315 25.93 -31.16 -34.15
CA GLU A 315 26.65 -32.42 -34.41
C GLU A 315 28.12 -32.33 -34.03
N LYS A 316 28.80 -31.24 -34.40
CA LYS A 316 30.20 -31.01 -34.04
C LYS A 316 30.39 -30.82 -32.54
N LEU A 317 29.48 -30.11 -31.88
CA LEU A 317 29.51 -29.96 -30.43
C LEU A 317 29.28 -31.30 -29.72
N GLN A 318 28.37 -32.14 -30.21
CA GLN A 318 28.14 -33.48 -29.68
C GLN A 318 29.40 -34.34 -29.79
N GLN A 319 30.06 -34.34 -30.95
CA GLN A 319 31.31 -35.09 -31.17
C GLN A 319 32.46 -34.57 -30.29
N ALA A 320 32.69 -33.25 -30.27
CA ALA A 320 33.78 -32.65 -29.51
C ALA A 320 33.59 -32.79 -27.99
N SER A 321 32.34 -32.87 -27.52
CA SER A 321 32.02 -33.00 -26.11
C SER A 321 32.20 -34.43 -25.57
N LEU A 322 32.38 -35.45 -26.41
CA LEU A 322 32.51 -36.85 -25.96
C LEU A 322 33.63 -37.05 -24.94
N ALA A 323 34.78 -36.38 -25.13
CA ALA A 323 35.93 -36.49 -24.25
C ALA A 323 35.64 -35.95 -22.84
N VAL A 324 34.87 -34.85 -22.73
CA VAL A 324 34.52 -34.23 -21.44
C VAL A 324 33.33 -34.92 -20.78
N THR A 325 32.40 -35.43 -21.58
CA THR A 325 31.17 -36.06 -21.10
C THR A 325 31.31 -37.55 -20.76
N ARG A 326 32.46 -38.17 -21.04
CA ARG A 326 32.74 -39.57 -20.69
C ARG A 326 32.57 -39.82 -19.19
N ASP A 327 33.03 -38.87 -18.38
CA ASP A 327 33.07 -38.97 -16.93
C ASP A 327 31.79 -38.40 -16.27
N TRP A 328 30.71 -38.22 -17.05
CA TRP A 328 29.40 -37.81 -16.50
C TRP A 328 28.79 -38.90 -15.61
N PRO A 329 27.98 -38.53 -14.61
CA PRO A 329 27.18 -39.48 -13.85
C PRO A 329 26.32 -40.34 -14.78
N GLU A 330 26.17 -41.64 -14.48
CA GLU A 330 25.39 -42.58 -15.30
C GLU A 330 23.97 -42.08 -15.58
N ALA A 331 23.33 -41.44 -14.59
CA ALA A 331 22.00 -40.86 -14.73
C ALA A 331 21.90 -39.74 -15.79
N ALA A 332 23.01 -39.04 -16.10
CA ALA A 332 23.04 -37.95 -17.08
C ALA A 332 23.41 -38.42 -18.50
N LYS A 333 24.04 -39.59 -18.65
CA LYS A 333 24.52 -40.10 -19.95
C LYS A 333 23.41 -40.31 -20.98
N PRO A 334 22.24 -40.88 -20.64
CA PRO A 334 21.12 -41.03 -21.59
C PRO A 334 20.58 -39.69 -22.12
N GLY A 335 20.80 -38.58 -21.39
CA GLY A 335 20.34 -37.24 -21.75
C GLY A 335 21.36 -36.38 -22.50
N ARG A 336 22.56 -36.89 -22.82
CA ARG A 336 23.68 -36.09 -23.34
C ARG A 336 23.34 -35.30 -24.61
N ALA A 337 22.79 -35.97 -25.61
CA ALA A 337 22.44 -35.34 -26.87
C ALA A 337 21.42 -34.21 -26.65
N TRP A 338 20.40 -34.47 -25.83
CA TRP A 338 19.40 -33.46 -25.45
C TRP A 338 20.02 -32.26 -24.74
N ILE A 339 20.91 -32.48 -23.76
CA ILE A 339 21.56 -31.38 -23.02
C ILE A 339 22.37 -30.49 -23.96
N ILE A 340 23.10 -31.07 -24.93
CA ILE A 340 23.90 -30.30 -25.89
C ILE A 340 23.00 -29.52 -26.84
N THR A 341 21.98 -30.16 -27.41
CA THR A 341 21.00 -29.51 -28.29
C THR A 341 20.28 -28.38 -27.56
N GLU A 342 19.84 -28.62 -26.33
CA GLU A 342 19.15 -27.64 -25.52
C GLU A 342 20.07 -26.48 -25.12
N ALA A 343 21.33 -26.75 -24.79
CA ALA A 343 22.33 -25.71 -24.52
C ALA A 343 22.52 -24.77 -25.72
N VAL A 344 22.56 -25.32 -26.94
CA VAL A 344 22.59 -24.50 -28.17
C VAL A 344 21.31 -23.68 -28.29
N ARG A 345 20.13 -24.28 -28.12
CA ARG A 345 18.84 -23.58 -28.19
C ARG A 345 18.78 -22.39 -27.23
N VAL A 346 19.03 -22.61 -25.94
CA VAL A 346 18.94 -21.56 -24.91
C VAL A 346 20.06 -20.51 -25.03
N PHE A 347 21.20 -20.85 -25.65
CA PHE A 347 22.24 -19.87 -26.00
C PHE A 347 21.75 -18.84 -27.01
N PHE A 348 20.91 -19.24 -27.96
CA PHE A 348 20.38 -18.32 -28.98
C PHE A 348 19.09 -17.62 -28.53
N HIS A 349 18.20 -18.29 -27.80
CA HIS A 349 16.85 -17.79 -27.51
C HIS A 349 16.65 -17.13 -26.15
N ASN A 350 17.34 -17.55 -25.08
CA ASN A 350 16.99 -17.11 -23.72
C ASN A 350 17.57 -15.73 -23.37
N ASP A 351 17.05 -14.69 -24.01
CA ASP A 351 17.30 -13.30 -23.65
C ASP A 351 16.50 -12.90 -22.39
N LEU A 352 16.54 -11.62 -22.01
CA LEU A 352 15.85 -11.14 -20.80
C LEU A 352 14.32 -11.35 -20.88
N TYR A 353 13.74 -11.21 -22.06
CA TYR A 353 12.30 -11.37 -22.29
C TYR A 353 11.91 -12.84 -22.19
N GLU A 354 12.64 -13.71 -22.87
CA GLU A 354 12.37 -15.15 -22.87
C GLU A 354 12.66 -15.79 -21.51
N ALA A 355 13.71 -15.36 -20.81
CA ALA A 355 13.99 -15.81 -19.45
C ALA A 355 12.85 -15.44 -18.48
N THR A 356 12.31 -14.22 -18.59
CA THR A 356 11.16 -13.78 -17.77
C THR A 356 9.90 -14.58 -18.14
N ARG A 357 9.69 -14.87 -19.42
CA ARG A 357 8.58 -15.71 -19.90
C ARG A 357 8.65 -17.13 -19.36
N CYS A 358 9.81 -17.78 -19.48
CA CYS A 358 10.04 -19.11 -18.94
C CYS A 358 9.81 -19.17 -17.43
N PHE A 359 10.21 -18.12 -16.69
CA PHE A 359 9.87 -18.01 -15.28
C PHE A 359 8.35 -17.99 -15.06
N MET A 360 7.64 -17.05 -15.69
CA MET A 360 6.21 -16.82 -15.47
C MET A 360 5.33 -18.03 -15.84
N VAL A 361 5.69 -18.79 -16.88
CA VAL A 361 4.92 -19.97 -17.31
C VAL A 361 4.90 -21.07 -16.26
N ASP A 362 6.01 -21.24 -15.54
CA ASP A 362 6.20 -22.33 -14.57
C ASP A 362 6.06 -21.87 -13.10
N ALA A 363 5.89 -20.56 -12.87
CA ALA A 363 5.75 -19.98 -11.55
C ALA A 363 4.31 -20.07 -11.02
N LYS A 364 4.20 -20.27 -9.72
CA LYS A 364 2.95 -20.18 -8.96
C LYS A 364 3.09 -19.06 -7.93
N GLY A 365 2.13 -18.14 -7.93
CA GLY A 365 2.13 -16.98 -7.05
C GLY A 365 1.39 -15.80 -7.66
N THR A 366 1.59 -14.62 -7.10
CA THR A 366 1.11 -13.35 -7.67
C THR A 366 2.30 -12.46 -8.00
N PHE A 367 2.30 -11.82 -9.17
CA PHE A 367 3.51 -11.24 -9.74
C PHE A 367 3.26 -9.85 -10.33
N GLY A 368 3.83 -8.84 -9.69
CA GLY A 368 4.19 -7.57 -10.30
C GLY A 368 5.70 -7.55 -10.42
N LEU A 369 6.24 -8.19 -11.46
CA LEU A 369 7.67 -8.48 -11.60
C LEU A 369 8.31 -7.53 -12.62
N ILE A 370 9.45 -6.97 -12.24
CA ILE A 370 10.31 -6.17 -13.11
C ILE A 370 11.65 -6.88 -13.20
N THR A 371 12.12 -7.16 -14.41
CA THR A 371 13.45 -7.74 -14.65
C THR A 371 14.29 -6.83 -15.53
N THR A 372 15.57 -6.71 -15.19
CA THR A 372 16.53 -5.88 -15.92
C THR A 372 17.92 -6.50 -15.91
N SER A 373 18.71 -6.21 -16.94
CA SER A 373 20.07 -6.73 -17.08
C SER A 373 21.04 -5.68 -17.61
N GLY A 374 22.26 -5.69 -17.09
CA GLY A 374 23.39 -4.91 -17.61
C GLY A 374 23.76 -5.23 -19.06
N LEU A 375 23.36 -6.40 -19.58
CA LEU A 375 23.60 -6.82 -20.96
C LEU A 375 22.66 -6.14 -21.97
N ALA A 376 21.51 -5.65 -21.51
CA ALA A 376 20.50 -5.00 -22.34
C ALA A 376 20.19 -3.57 -21.83
N PRO A 377 21.14 -2.62 -21.95
CA PRO A 377 20.88 -1.21 -21.63
C PRO A 377 19.66 -0.69 -22.39
N GLY A 378 18.81 0.08 -21.72
CA GLY A 378 17.59 0.60 -22.33
C GLY A 378 16.45 -0.42 -22.49
N VAL A 379 16.55 -1.59 -21.85
CA VAL A 379 15.51 -2.64 -21.90
C VAL A 379 15.07 -3.02 -20.49
N VAL A 380 13.76 -3.12 -20.27
CA VAL A 380 13.16 -3.68 -19.05
C VAL A 380 12.01 -4.61 -19.45
N VAL A 381 11.83 -5.69 -18.71
CA VAL A 381 10.68 -6.58 -18.87
C VAL A 381 9.79 -6.48 -17.65
N LEU A 382 8.50 -6.31 -17.89
CA LEU A 382 7.44 -6.21 -16.92
C LEU A 382 6.59 -7.47 -17.04
N ALA A 383 6.22 -8.10 -15.93
CA ALA A 383 5.24 -9.17 -15.92
C ALA A 383 4.18 -8.90 -14.84
N ALA A 384 2.91 -9.02 -15.23
CA ALA A 384 1.77 -8.79 -14.36
C ALA A 384 0.89 -10.05 -14.32
N ASP A 385 0.69 -10.62 -13.15
CA ASP A 385 -0.30 -11.66 -12.89
C ASP A 385 -0.87 -11.48 -11.48
N ARG A 386 -2.16 -11.13 -11.38
CA ARG A 386 -2.87 -10.85 -10.13
C ARG A 386 -2.28 -9.70 -9.30
N GLN A 387 -1.34 -8.96 -9.85
CA GLN A 387 -0.75 -7.76 -9.27
C GLN A 387 -0.76 -6.63 -10.31
N PRO A 388 -1.22 -5.42 -9.95
CA PRO A 388 -1.34 -4.34 -10.90
C PRO A 388 0.03 -3.80 -11.33
N LEU A 389 0.15 -3.54 -12.63
CA LEU A 389 1.29 -2.87 -13.23
C LEU A 389 0.81 -2.01 -14.40
N PHE A 390 1.42 -0.84 -14.53
CA PHE A 390 1.02 0.18 -15.49
C PHE A 390 2.27 0.74 -16.16
N VAL A 391 2.13 1.13 -17.43
CA VAL A 391 3.15 1.84 -18.21
C VAL A 391 2.60 3.20 -18.58
N ALA A 392 3.41 4.25 -18.52
CA ALA A 392 3.04 5.55 -19.09
C ALA A 392 4.15 6.09 -19.97
N THR A 393 3.79 6.95 -20.91
CA THR A 393 4.72 7.51 -21.89
C THR A 393 4.42 8.96 -22.20
N GLU A 394 5.49 9.71 -22.45
CA GLU A 394 5.47 11.03 -23.09
C GLU A 394 6.32 10.88 -24.37
N PRO A 395 5.69 10.59 -25.52
CA PRO A 395 6.38 10.14 -26.73
C PRO A 395 7.35 11.20 -27.29
N GLU A 396 6.99 12.48 -27.22
CA GLU A 396 7.79 13.60 -27.76
C GLU A 396 9.18 13.72 -27.13
N VAL A 397 9.29 13.41 -25.84
CA VAL A 397 10.56 13.44 -25.10
C VAL A 397 11.18 12.05 -24.94
N GLY A 398 10.56 11.01 -25.52
CA GLY A 398 11.01 9.63 -25.47
C GLY A 398 11.06 9.05 -24.04
N LEU A 399 10.11 9.43 -23.18
CA LEU A 399 10.03 8.99 -21.78
C LEU A 399 9.08 7.81 -21.63
N LEU A 400 9.54 6.74 -20.98
CA LEU A 400 8.72 5.62 -20.51
C LEU A 400 8.82 5.51 -18.99
N LEU A 401 7.67 5.45 -18.34
CA LEU A 401 7.52 5.21 -16.92
C LEU A 401 6.77 3.91 -16.71
N TYR A 402 7.01 3.24 -15.59
CA TYR A 402 6.15 2.16 -15.13
C TYR A 402 5.98 2.26 -13.61
N ALA A 403 4.83 1.81 -13.12
CA ALA A 403 4.53 1.75 -11.69
C ALA A 403 3.46 0.70 -11.38
N SER A 404 3.46 0.20 -10.15
CA SER A 404 2.38 -0.64 -9.63
C SER A 404 1.12 0.14 -9.23
N GLU A 405 1.21 1.48 -9.23
CA GLU A 405 0.12 2.39 -8.89
C GLU A 405 -0.15 3.36 -10.05
N ALA A 406 -1.39 3.41 -10.52
CA ALA A 406 -1.79 4.30 -11.61
C ALA A 406 -1.67 5.77 -11.18
N ALA A 407 -2.00 6.08 -9.93
CA ALA A 407 -1.86 7.43 -9.37
C ALA A 407 -0.41 7.94 -9.40
N ALA A 408 0.59 7.06 -9.29
CA ALA A 408 1.99 7.44 -9.41
C ALA A 408 2.33 7.95 -10.82
N LEU A 409 1.78 7.33 -11.86
CA LEU A 409 1.94 7.76 -13.25
C LEU A 409 1.15 9.04 -13.53
N LYS A 410 -0.11 9.13 -13.05
CA LYS A 410 -0.95 10.33 -13.12
C LYS A 410 -0.26 11.54 -12.46
N SER A 411 0.35 11.36 -11.30
CA SER A 411 1.03 12.45 -10.59
C SER A 411 2.37 12.84 -11.23
N ALA A 412 3.11 11.86 -11.75
CA ALA A 412 4.39 12.11 -12.42
C ALA A 412 4.21 12.92 -13.71
N LEU A 413 3.18 12.62 -14.52
CA LEU A 413 3.01 13.16 -15.87
C LEU A 413 1.75 14.04 -16.07
N GLY A 414 0.74 13.91 -15.23
CA GLY A 414 -0.58 14.55 -15.37
C GLY A 414 -0.71 15.94 -14.75
N CYS A 415 0.12 16.31 -13.77
CA CYS A 415 0.12 17.67 -13.21
C CYS A 415 1.19 18.53 -13.89
N GLY A 416 0.73 19.50 -14.70
CA GLY A 416 1.48 20.61 -15.31
C GLY A 416 2.99 20.56 -15.06
N CYS A 417 3.70 19.87 -15.96
CA CYS A 417 5.15 19.77 -15.88
C CYS A 417 5.75 21.18 -15.79
N ALA A 418 6.43 21.46 -14.67
CA ALA A 418 7.22 22.67 -14.44
C ALA A 418 8.47 22.76 -15.36
N ALA A 419 8.43 22.09 -16.51
CA ALA A 419 9.42 22.10 -17.57
C ALA A 419 8.82 22.70 -18.86
N GLY A 420 8.01 23.76 -18.74
CA GLY A 420 7.79 24.73 -19.83
C GLY A 420 7.02 24.26 -21.08
N THR A 421 6.51 23.04 -21.14
CA THR A 421 5.65 22.58 -22.25
C THR A 421 4.25 22.24 -21.72
N VAL A 422 3.32 23.17 -21.95
CA VAL A 422 1.94 23.07 -21.46
C VAL A 422 1.13 22.03 -22.25
N ASP A 423 1.58 21.61 -23.44
CA ASP A 423 0.79 20.82 -24.40
C ASP A 423 1.21 19.36 -24.66
N ALA A 424 2.17 18.78 -23.90
CA ALA A 424 2.66 17.43 -24.22
C ALA A 424 1.59 16.33 -23.97
N ALA A 425 1.31 15.51 -24.99
CA ALA A 425 0.37 14.39 -24.91
C ALA A 425 0.95 13.23 -24.07
N VAL A 426 0.16 12.75 -23.11
CA VAL A 426 0.57 11.71 -22.15
C VAL A 426 -0.40 10.53 -22.19
N TYR A 427 0.15 9.32 -22.27
CA TYR A 427 -0.63 8.09 -22.37
C TYR A 427 -0.22 7.07 -21.31
N ARG A 428 -1.17 6.24 -20.89
CA ARG A 428 -1.00 5.10 -19.98
C ARG A 428 -1.47 3.81 -20.64
N TYR A 429 -0.83 2.70 -20.32
CA TYR A 429 -1.23 1.36 -20.70
C TYR A 429 -1.32 0.48 -19.45
N ASP A 430 -2.43 -0.24 -19.32
CA ASP A 430 -2.72 -1.06 -18.14
C ASP A 430 -2.47 -2.52 -18.49
N LEU A 431 -1.55 -3.18 -17.78
CA LEU A 431 -1.25 -4.60 -18.03
C LEU A 431 -2.37 -5.48 -17.46
N HIS A 432 -2.75 -6.53 -18.18
CA HIS A 432 -3.71 -7.56 -17.77
C HIS A 432 -3.01 -8.72 -17.05
N ASP A 433 -3.78 -9.56 -16.39
CA ASP A 433 -3.25 -10.77 -15.77
C ASP A 433 -2.65 -11.70 -16.84
N GLY A 434 -1.41 -12.13 -16.63
CA GLY A 434 -0.63 -12.92 -17.56
C GLY A 434 0.18 -12.12 -18.58
N ASP A 435 0.08 -10.78 -18.60
CA ASP A 435 0.84 -9.96 -19.55
C ASP A 435 2.34 -9.94 -19.19
N ILE A 436 3.16 -10.13 -20.22
CA ILE A 436 4.60 -9.90 -20.22
C ILE A 436 4.91 -8.84 -21.26
N VAL A 437 5.52 -7.74 -20.81
CA VAL A 437 5.79 -6.55 -21.61
C VAL A 437 7.29 -6.25 -21.64
N LEU A 438 7.86 -6.23 -22.84
CA LEU A 438 9.21 -5.75 -23.10
C LEU A 438 9.16 -4.27 -23.47
N LEU A 439 9.70 -3.40 -22.61
CA LEU A 439 9.90 -1.99 -22.91
C LEU A 439 11.32 -1.74 -23.37
N ARG A 440 11.47 -0.99 -24.47
CA ARG A 440 12.78 -0.63 -25.03
C ARG A 440 12.85 0.84 -25.40
N ALA A 441 13.80 1.55 -24.78
CA ALA A 441 14.24 2.86 -25.21
C ALA A 441 15.53 2.72 -26.02
N ARG A 442 15.47 3.10 -27.29
CA ARG A 442 16.59 2.96 -28.23
C ARG A 442 17.38 4.27 -28.30
N GLU A 443 18.70 4.14 -28.17
CA GLU A 443 19.63 5.24 -28.39
C GLU A 443 19.65 5.59 -29.89
N GLY A 444 19.67 6.88 -30.23
CA GLY A 444 19.81 7.35 -31.61
C GLY A 444 18.58 7.21 -32.52
N THR A 445 17.47 6.62 -32.07
CA THR A 445 16.19 6.60 -32.82
C THR A 445 15.18 7.57 -32.23
N ALA A 446 14.19 8.01 -33.01
CA ALA A 446 13.06 8.81 -32.51
C ALA A 446 12.12 7.96 -31.63
N ASP A 447 11.92 6.69 -31.97
CA ASP A 447 10.82 5.89 -31.39
C ASP A 447 11.28 4.91 -30.29
N ASN A 448 10.49 4.83 -29.22
CA ASN A 448 10.55 3.74 -28.25
C ASN A 448 9.66 2.58 -28.73
N THR A 449 9.84 1.36 -28.20
CA THR A 449 9.01 0.19 -28.57
C THR A 449 8.51 -0.56 -27.36
N MET A 450 7.31 -1.14 -27.48
CA MET A 450 6.70 -2.02 -26.49
C MET A 450 6.27 -3.32 -27.18
N THR A 451 6.72 -4.46 -26.66
CA THR A 451 6.26 -5.79 -27.09
C THR A 451 5.44 -6.42 -25.99
N VAL A 452 4.22 -6.85 -26.28
CA VAL A 452 3.28 -7.43 -25.31
C VAL A 452 2.96 -8.87 -25.71
N ARG A 453 2.92 -9.78 -24.74
CA ARG A 453 2.38 -11.13 -24.89
C ARG A 453 1.64 -11.52 -23.61
N ASN A 454 0.47 -12.13 -23.74
CA ASN A 454 -0.24 -12.72 -22.61
C ASN A 454 0.05 -14.23 -22.54
N ILE A 455 0.42 -14.76 -21.38
CA ILE A 455 0.76 -16.20 -21.23
C ILE A 455 -0.47 -17.12 -21.19
N TYR A 456 -1.66 -16.58 -20.95
CA TYR A 456 -2.92 -17.33 -20.96
C TYR A 456 -3.58 -17.37 -22.34
N VAL A 457 -3.09 -16.58 -23.29
CA VAL A 457 -3.60 -16.51 -24.65
C VAL A 457 -2.54 -17.04 -25.60
N ASP A 458 -2.91 -18.00 -26.45
CA ASP A 458 -2.02 -18.53 -27.49
C ASP A 458 -1.94 -17.56 -28.69
N ALA A 459 -1.38 -16.38 -28.43
CA ALA A 459 -1.16 -15.34 -29.43
C ALA A 459 0.34 -15.00 -29.54
N PRO A 460 0.83 -14.70 -30.77
CA PRO A 460 2.20 -14.25 -30.95
C PRO A 460 2.43 -12.89 -30.26
N PRO A 461 3.67 -12.58 -29.84
CA PRO A 461 3.98 -11.29 -29.24
C PRO A 461 3.69 -10.14 -30.21
N ASN A 462 2.94 -9.14 -29.75
CA ASN A 462 2.63 -7.95 -30.53
C ASN A 462 3.63 -6.83 -30.21
N THR A 463 4.40 -6.37 -31.21
CA THR A 463 5.37 -5.28 -31.05
C THR A 463 4.83 -4.00 -31.68
N GLN A 464 4.66 -2.97 -30.87
CA GLN A 464 4.24 -1.64 -31.31
C GLN A 464 5.33 -0.59 -31.12
N ARG A 465 5.39 0.37 -32.05
CA ARG A 465 6.17 1.60 -31.91
C ARG A 465 5.36 2.62 -31.12
N ILE A 466 6.03 3.31 -30.21
CA ILE A 466 5.46 4.33 -29.34
C ILE A 466 5.71 5.69 -29.98
N THR A 467 4.78 6.14 -30.82
CA THR A 467 4.78 7.48 -31.45
C THR A 467 3.48 8.19 -31.07
N ALA A 468 3.44 9.52 -31.12
CA ALA A 468 2.23 10.27 -30.79
C ALA A 468 1.01 9.79 -31.61
N GLU A 469 1.19 9.61 -32.92
CA GLU A 469 0.15 9.12 -33.83
C GLU A 469 -0.39 7.72 -33.45
N THR A 470 0.48 6.74 -33.18
CA THR A 470 0.01 5.39 -32.83
C THR A 470 -0.73 5.36 -31.51
N LEU A 471 -0.29 6.18 -30.55
CA LEU A 471 -0.92 6.31 -29.24
C LEU A 471 -2.27 7.02 -29.32
N GLU A 472 -2.40 8.08 -30.13
CA GLU A 472 -3.68 8.78 -30.37
C GLU A 472 -4.72 7.84 -30.99
N VAL A 473 -4.33 7.07 -32.00
CA VAL A 473 -5.21 6.08 -32.62
C VAL A 473 -5.65 5.04 -31.59
N SER A 474 -4.72 4.49 -30.81
CA SER A 474 -5.03 3.49 -29.77
C SER A 474 -5.95 4.05 -28.67
N ALA A 475 -5.77 5.33 -28.30
CA ALA A 475 -6.57 6.00 -27.28
C ALA A 475 -7.98 6.35 -27.72
N ARG A 476 -8.22 6.47 -29.04
CA ARG A 476 -9.55 6.68 -29.63
C ARG A 476 -10.26 5.38 -30.02
N ASP A 477 -9.52 4.29 -30.12
CA ASP A 477 -10.09 2.98 -30.43
C ASP A 477 -11.05 2.53 -29.32
N LYS A 478 -12.30 2.27 -29.66
CA LYS A 478 -13.36 1.88 -28.72
C LYS A 478 -13.21 0.45 -28.20
N GLN A 479 -12.30 -0.36 -28.76
CA GLN A 479 -12.00 -1.69 -28.22
C GLN A 479 -11.44 -1.62 -26.79
N LEU A 480 -11.76 -2.64 -25.99
CA LEU A 480 -11.24 -2.82 -24.63
C LEU A 480 -9.73 -3.09 -24.68
N GLY A 481 -8.98 -2.44 -23.78
CA GLY A 481 -7.51 -2.52 -23.74
C GLY A 481 -6.82 -1.54 -24.71
N GLY A 482 -5.51 -1.33 -24.54
CA GLY A 482 -4.75 -0.34 -25.32
C GLY A 482 -4.33 0.88 -24.49
N TRP A 483 -3.87 1.93 -25.18
CA TRP A 483 -3.42 3.16 -24.53
C TRP A 483 -4.60 4.05 -24.12
N ILE A 484 -4.43 4.76 -23.01
CA ILE A 484 -5.41 5.63 -22.38
C ILE A 484 -4.77 7.02 -22.30
N ALA A 485 -5.43 8.04 -22.85
CA ALA A 485 -4.99 9.42 -22.67
C ALA A 485 -5.16 9.84 -21.20
N LEU A 486 -4.10 10.40 -20.60
CA LEU A 486 -4.13 10.91 -19.22
C LEU A 486 -4.54 12.38 -19.14
N ARG A 487 -4.48 13.11 -20.26
CA ARG A 487 -4.96 14.48 -20.39
C ARG A 487 -6.25 14.50 -21.19
N ASP A 488 -7.11 15.47 -20.90
CA ASP A 488 -8.39 15.70 -21.59
C ASP A 488 -9.30 14.45 -21.64
N ASN A 489 -9.20 13.60 -20.61
CA ASN A 489 -9.98 12.39 -20.48
C ASN A 489 -10.95 12.52 -19.30
N PRO A 490 -12.28 12.61 -19.55
CA PRO A 490 -13.26 12.82 -18.49
C PRO A 490 -13.40 11.62 -17.55
N CYS A 491 -12.92 10.43 -17.94
CA CYS A 491 -12.96 9.24 -17.09
C CYS A 491 -11.73 9.13 -16.16
N VAL A 492 -10.70 9.95 -16.36
CA VAL A 492 -9.45 9.91 -15.60
C VAL A 492 -9.32 11.18 -14.78
N GLU A 493 -9.53 11.06 -13.47
CA GLU A 493 -9.30 12.18 -12.56
C GLU A 493 -7.78 12.48 -12.46
N PRO A 494 -7.38 13.75 -12.45
CA PRO A 494 -5.99 14.11 -12.18
C PRO A 494 -5.63 13.69 -10.76
N ALA A 495 -4.42 13.15 -10.58
CA ALA A 495 -3.93 12.92 -9.23
C ALA A 495 -3.81 14.26 -8.49
N PRO A 496 -4.18 14.35 -7.20
CA PRO A 496 -3.92 15.56 -6.43
C PRO A 496 -2.42 15.89 -6.51
N PRO A 497 -2.05 17.19 -6.61
CA PRO A 497 -0.67 17.58 -6.84
C PRO A 497 0.25 16.96 -5.78
N ALA A 498 1.32 16.30 -6.24
CA ALA A 498 2.38 15.79 -5.37
C ALA A 498 3.10 16.97 -4.71
N GLY A 499 2.62 17.34 -3.53
CA GLY A 499 3.11 18.44 -2.74
C GLY A 499 2.03 18.83 -1.75
N GLN A 500 2.30 18.58 -0.47
CA GLN A 500 1.54 19.21 0.61
C GLN A 500 1.40 20.71 0.29
N PRO A 501 0.21 21.32 0.45
CA PRO A 501 0.13 22.76 0.49
C PRO A 501 1.16 23.23 1.51
N LYS A 502 2.04 24.16 1.13
CA LYS A 502 3.08 24.71 2.02
C LYS A 502 2.40 25.09 3.36
N GLY A 503 2.58 24.28 4.40
CA GLY A 503 1.97 24.50 5.72
C GLY A 503 1.22 23.32 6.36
N ILE A 504 0.77 22.30 5.61
CA ILE A 504 0.07 21.13 6.20
C ILE A 504 0.95 19.89 6.13
N ALA A 505 1.59 19.54 7.25
CA ALA A 505 2.52 18.42 7.37
C ALA A 505 1.82 17.04 7.46
N ASP A 506 0.52 16.99 7.80
CA ASP A 506 -0.24 15.76 8.07
C ASP A 506 -1.20 15.40 6.92
N ARG A 507 -1.01 14.20 6.34
CA ARG A 507 -1.85 13.66 5.24
C ARG A 507 -3.28 13.37 5.71
N VAL A 508 -3.47 12.88 6.94
CA VAL A 508 -4.79 12.56 7.48
C VAL A 508 -5.61 13.84 7.62
N GLN A 509 -5.01 14.87 8.22
CA GLN A 509 -5.65 16.18 8.34
C GLN A 509 -5.97 16.79 6.97
N ALA A 510 -5.04 16.73 6.01
CA ALA A 510 -5.26 17.25 4.67
C ALA A 510 -6.48 16.59 4.00
N GLU A 511 -6.61 15.27 4.09
CA GLU A 511 -7.79 14.57 3.57
C GLU A 511 -9.05 14.92 4.34
N MET A 512 -9.04 14.92 5.68
CA MET A 512 -10.22 15.30 6.46
C MET A 512 -10.79 16.66 6.04
N LEU A 513 -9.92 17.63 5.75
CA LEU A 513 -10.33 18.97 5.31
C LEU A 513 -10.99 18.98 3.91
N ASP A 514 -10.87 17.93 3.11
CA ASP A 514 -11.53 17.82 1.81
C ASP A 514 -12.97 17.28 1.90
N ILE A 515 -13.37 16.70 3.04
CA ILE A 515 -14.70 16.09 3.23
C ILE A 515 -15.85 17.01 2.77
N PRO A 516 -15.92 18.30 3.18
CA PRO A 516 -17.04 19.16 2.80
C PRO A 516 -17.17 19.33 1.28
N ALA A 517 -16.04 19.54 0.59
CA ALA A 517 -16.01 19.70 -0.86
C ALA A 517 -16.44 18.42 -1.59
N VAL A 518 -16.03 17.24 -1.08
CA VAL A 518 -16.43 15.96 -1.66
C VAL A 518 -17.92 15.70 -1.45
N LEU A 519 -18.46 15.96 -0.25
CA LEU A 519 -19.88 15.80 0.03
C LEU A 519 -20.76 16.72 -0.84
N ASP A 520 -20.34 17.97 -1.02
CA ASP A 520 -21.05 18.93 -1.87
C ASP A 520 -21.05 18.49 -3.34
N ARG A 521 -19.90 18.01 -3.85
CA ARG A 521 -19.82 17.43 -5.19
C ARG A 521 -20.73 16.21 -5.35
N ILE A 522 -20.78 15.30 -4.38
CA ILE A 522 -21.70 14.16 -4.40
C ILE A 522 -23.14 14.66 -4.54
N HIS A 523 -23.57 15.63 -3.73
CA HIS A 523 -24.93 16.16 -3.86
C HIS A 523 -25.20 16.76 -5.23
N ARG A 524 -24.27 17.56 -5.77
CA ARG A 524 -24.40 18.13 -7.12
C ARG A 524 -24.50 17.07 -8.21
N GLU A 525 -23.69 16.01 -8.13
CA GLU A 525 -23.76 14.88 -9.07
C GLU A 525 -25.10 14.14 -8.96
N TRP A 526 -25.59 13.89 -7.75
CA TRP A 526 -26.86 13.18 -7.58
C TRP A 526 -28.09 14.03 -7.87
N ASP A 527 -27.97 15.36 -7.85
CA ASP A 527 -29.02 16.29 -8.31
C ASP A 527 -29.06 16.38 -9.85
N ASP A 528 -27.91 16.30 -10.53
CA ASP A 528 -27.81 16.32 -11.99
C ASP A 528 -28.43 15.05 -12.62
N PRO A 529 -29.54 15.18 -13.38
CA PRO A 529 -30.17 14.04 -14.07
C PRO A 529 -29.28 13.32 -15.08
N MET A 530 -28.25 14.00 -15.60
CA MET A 530 -27.33 13.46 -16.59
C MET A 530 -26.07 12.84 -15.98
N SER A 531 -25.96 12.82 -14.64
CA SER A 531 -24.78 12.26 -14.00
C SER A 531 -24.69 10.75 -14.18
N LEU A 532 -23.46 10.26 -14.30
CA LEU A 532 -23.17 8.84 -14.44
C LEU A 532 -23.69 8.02 -13.26
N ASN A 533 -23.62 8.58 -12.05
CA ASN A 533 -24.18 7.97 -10.84
C ASN A 533 -25.69 7.80 -10.94
N ARG A 534 -26.42 8.78 -11.46
CA ARG A 534 -27.87 8.67 -11.67
C ARG A 534 -28.25 7.68 -12.76
N CYS A 535 -27.49 7.63 -13.86
CA CYS A 535 -27.68 6.61 -14.89
C CYS A 535 -27.47 5.19 -14.33
N THR A 536 -26.39 4.96 -13.58
CA THR A 536 -26.13 3.68 -12.92
C THR A 536 -27.20 3.34 -11.88
N ALA A 537 -27.69 4.32 -11.12
CA ALA A 537 -28.75 4.10 -10.12
C ALA A 537 -30.07 3.66 -10.75
N GLN A 538 -30.39 4.18 -11.93
CA GLN A 538 -31.56 3.76 -12.69
C GLN A 538 -31.42 2.30 -13.13
N GLU A 539 -30.31 1.93 -13.78
CA GLU A 539 -30.04 0.54 -14.20
C GLU A 539 -30.06 -0.42 -13.00
N PHE A 540 -29.45 -0.03 -11.88
CA PHE A 540 -29.47 -0.80 -10.63
C PHE A 540 -30.89 -1.00 -10.11
N THR A 541 -31.73 0.05 -10.15
CA THR A 541 -33.13 -0.02 -9.71
C THR A 541 -33.95 -0.93 -10.62
N GLU A 542 -33.83 -0.77 -11.94
CA GLU A 542 -34.54 -1.60 -12.92
C GLU A 542 -34.16 -3.08 -12.77
N ALA A 543 -32.87 -3.39 -12.60
CA ALA A 543 -32.40 -4.75 -12.32
C ALA A 543 -33.02 -5.34 -11.05
N LEU A 544 -33.07 -4.56 -9.97
CA LEU A 544 -33.62 -5.01 -8.70
C LEU A 544 -35.15 -5.21 -8.76
N LEU A 545 -35.86 -4.31 -9.44
CA LEU A 545 -37.32 -4.38 -9.60
C LEU A 545 -37.77 -5.47 -10.57
N HIS A 546 -36.98 -5.79 -11.58
CA HIS A 546 -37.24 -6.93 -12.46
C HIS A 546 -37.37 -8.23 -11.65
N ASN A 547 -36.51 -8.42 -10.64
CA ASN A 547 -36.59 -9.57 -9.74
C ASN A 547 -37.88 -9.59 -8.90
N ALA A 548 -38.34 -8.41 -8.47
CA ALA A 548 -39.59 -8.28 -7.71
C ALA A 548 -40.81 -8.76 -8.52
N CYS A 549 -40.82 -8.46 -9.83
CA CYS A 549 -41.89 -8.83 -10.75
C CYS A 549 -41.81 -10.29 -11.22
N ALA A 550 -40.60 -10.86 -11.32
CA ALA A 550 -40.37 -12.23 -11.77
C ALA A 550 -40.47 -13.28 -10.65
N GLY A 551 -40.36 -12.87 -9.38
CA GLY A 551 -40.45 -13.77 -8.23
C GLY A 551 -41.88 -14.16 -7.84
N PRO A 552 -42.06 -15.28 -7.11
CA PRO A 552 -43.36 -15.69 -6.55
C PRO A 552 -43.95 -14.69 -5.53
N SER A 553 -43.26 -13.59 -5.23
CA SER A 553 -43.70 -12.47 -4.41
C SER A 553 -44.93 -11.73 -4.98
N CYS A 554 -45.19 -11.81 -6.29
CA CYS A 554 -46.48 -11.38 -6.86
C CYS A 554 -47.66 -12.27 -6.41
N CYS A 555 -47.40 -13.49 -5.93
CA CYS A 555 -48.40 -14.50 -5.61
C CYS A 555 -48.69 -14.66 -4.09
N HIS A 556 -48.11 -13.83 -3.21
CA HIS A 556 -48.28 -13.89 -1.75
C HIS A 556 -49.66 -13.40 -1.26
N ALA A 557 -50.73 -13.94 -1.82
CA ALA A 557 -52.11 -13.76 -1.36
C ALA A 557 -52.61 -14.93 -0.48
N LEU A 558 -51.82 -15.99 -0.27
CA LEU A 558 -52.21 -17.14 0.57
C LEU A 558 -51.06 -17.51 1.50
N GLY A 559 -51.33 -17.54 2.81
CA GLY A 559 -50.35 -17.41 3.89
C GLY A 559 -49.22 -18.45 3.94
N GLY A 560 -48.00 -17.96 4.23
CA GLY A 560 -46.80 -18.71 4.59
C GLY A 560 -45.51 -17.99 4.15
N PRO A 561 -44.48 -17.84 5.01
CA PRO A 561 -43.22 -17.22 4.62
C PRO A 561 -42.35 -18.23 3.85
N SER A 562 -42.54 -18.33 2.55
CA SER A 562 -41.59 -19.04 1.68
C SER A 562 -40.76 -18.01 0.92
N LEU A 563 -39.67 -17.55 1.54
CA LEU A 563 -38.65 -16.74 0.88
C LEU A 563 -38.03 -17.57 -0.25
N SER A 564 -37.82 -16.96 -1.43
CA SER A 564 -36.96 -17.56 -2.45
C SER A 564 -35.64 -18.00 -1.83
N PRO A 565 -35.10 -19.20 -2.13
CA PRO A 565 -33.80 -19.60 -1.59
C PRO A 565 -32.67 -18.67 -2.05
N THR A 566 -32.85 -17.94 -3.16
CA THR A 566 -31.85 -17.03 -3.73
C THR A 566 -31.93 -15.62 -3.15
N LEU A 567 -30.78 -14.94 -3.09
CA LEU A 567 -30.68 -13.54 -2.71
C LEU A 567 -31.19 -12.62 -3.84
N ASP A 568 -31.86 -11.53 -3.49
CA ASP A 568 -32.20 -10.45 -4.43
C ASP A 568 -31.00 -9.52 -4.61
N LEU A 569 -30.30 -9.20 -3.52
CA LEU A 569 -29.15 -8.31 -3.49
C LEU A 569 -28.02 -8.86 -2.61
N LEU A 570 -26.83 -9.00 -3.21
CA LEU A 570 -25.59 -9.29 -2.52
C LEU A 570 -24.73 -8.02 -2.45
N ILE A 571 -24.29 -7.62 -1.26
CA ILE A 571 -23.36 -6.51 -1.06
C ILE A 571 -22.02 -7.08 -0.59
N LEU A 572 -20.93 -6.73 -1.27
CA LEU A 572 -19.58 -7.19 -0.98
C LEU A 572 -18.68 -6.03 -0.61
N GLY A 573 -17.76 -6.25 0.33
CA GLY A 573 -16.73 -5.28 0.71
C GLY A 573 -15.74 -5.92 1.67
N VAL A 574 -14.73 -5.15 2.09
CA VAL A 574 -13.78 -5.53 3.15
C VAL A 574 -13.64 -4.35 4.11
N GLU A 575 -13.43 -4.63 5.40
CA GLU A 575 -13.20 -3.62 6.44
C GLU A 575 -14.25 -2.49 6.41
N ASN A 576 -13.85 -1.22 6.33
CA ASN A 576 -14.73 -0.05 6.27
C ASN A 576 -15.82 -0.18 5.19
N ASN A 577 -15.49 -0.71 4.01
CA ASN A 577 -16.44 -0.86 2.92
C ASN A 577 -17.48 -1.94 3.24
N PHE A 578 -17.07 -3.02 3.92
CA PHE A 578 -17.98 -4.04 4.42
C PHE A 578 -18.91 -3.49 5.51
N THR A 579 -18.37 -2.77 6.50
CA THR A 579 -19.15 -2.15 7.58
C THR A 579 -20.20 -1.18 7.03
N LEU A 580 -19.84 -0.36 6.04
CA LEU A 580 -20.78 0.52 5.35
C LEU A 580 -21.82 -0.26 4.53
N GLY A 581 -21.41 -1.34 3.86
CA GLY A 581 -22.30 -2.25 3.16
C GLY A 581 -23.32 -2.94 4.08
N GLN A 582 -22.91 -3.36 5.28
CA GLN A 582 -23.80 -3.90 6.30
C GLN A 582 -24.81 -2.86 6.76
N ARG A 583 -24.38 -1.61 6.96
CA ARG A 583 -25.29 -0.52 7.32
C ARG A 583 -26.31 -0.26 6.21
N PHE A 584 -25.86 -0.19 4.97
CA PHE A 584 -26.74 -0.01 3.81
C PHE A 584 -27.74 -1.16 3.67
N ALA A 585 -27.31 -2.41 3.85
CA ALA A 585 -28.20 -3.58 3.87
C ALA A 585 -29.25 -3.49 4.99
N ALA A 586 -28.87 -3.02 6.19
CA ALA A 586 -29.80 -2.82 7.29
C ALA A 586 -30.83 -1.73 6.99
N ASP A 587 -30.40 -0.63 6.37
CA ASP A 587 -31.31 0.45 5.94
C ASP A 587 -32.23 0.00 4.81
N LEU A 588 -31.74 -0.79 3.86
CA LEU A 588 -32.57 -1.41 2.83
C LEU A 588 -33.65 -2.32 3.43
N ARG A 589 -33.33 -3.18 4.41
CA ARG A 589 -34.34 -4.04 5.06
C ARG A 589 -35.40 -3.24 5.83
N ARG A 590 -35.04 -2.08 6.40
CA ARG A 590 -36.01 -1.19 7.05
C ARG A 590 -36.98 -0.57 6.04
N VAL A 591 -36.45 -0.20 4.86
CA VAL A 591 -37.23 0.44 3.81
C VAL A 591 -38.04 -0.57 3.00
N TYR A 592 -37.46 -1.73 2.72
CA TYR A 592 -37.99 -2.83 1.91
C TYR A 592 -37.95 -4.13 2.72
N PRO A 593 -38.94 -4.36 3.61
CA PRO A 593 -38.93 -5.50 4.52
C PRO A 593 -38.93 -6.86 3.85
N LEU A 594 -39.41 -6.95 2.60
CA LEU A 594 -39.47 -8.20 1.83
C LEU A 594 -38.26 -8.37 0.89
N LEU A 595 -37.28 -7.45 0.88
CA LEU A 595 -36.08 -7.57 0.07
C LEU A 595 -35.09 -8.54 0.72
N HIS A 596 -34.73 -9.62 0.01
CA HIS A 596 -33.74 -10.57 0.48
C HIS A 596 -32.32 -10.08 0.16
N VAL A 597 -31.80 -9.21 1.04
CA VAL A 597 -30.45 -8.62 0.93
C VAL A 597 -29.49 -9.26 1.93
N ALA A 598 -28.23 -9.47 1.53
CA ALA A 598 -27.12 -9.87 2.40
C ALA A 598 -25.88 -9.01 2.12
N ALA A 599 -25.20 -8.57 3.20
CA ALA A 599 -23.87 -8.00 3.12
C ALA A 599 -22.86 -9.03 3.61
N VAL A 600 -21.84 -9.30 2.81
CA VAL A 600 -20.87 -10.38 3.03
C VAL A 600 -19.45 -9.81 2.90
N ASP A 601 -18.58 -10.19 3.83
CA ASP A 601 -17.17 -9.86 3.73
C ASP A 601 -16.55 -10.61 2.55
N ALA A 602 -15.83 -9.89 1.69
CA ALA A 602 -15.35 -10.47 0.43
C ALA A 602 -14.34 -11.60 0.66
N VAL A 603 -13.62 -11.63 1.79
CA VAL A 603 -12.75 -12.76 2.15
C VAL A 603 -13.60 -14.00 2.37
N SER A 604 -14.61 -13.90 3.23
CA SER A 604 -15.54 -15.01 3.50
C SER A 604 -16.32 -15.46 2.26
N TYR A 605 -16.60 -14.55 1.33
CA TYR A 605 -17.21 -14.92 0.04
C TYR A 605 -16.24 -15.72 -0.83
N SER A 606 -14.97 -15.28 -0.96
CA SER A 606 -13.97 -15.98 -1.76
C SER A 606 -13.59 -17.37 -1.19
N GLU A 607 -13.67 -17.55 0.13
CA GLU A 607 -13.42 -18.85 0.79
C GLU A 607 -14.49 -19.90 0.47
N ASP A 608 -15.77 -19.51 0.54
CA ASP A 608 -16.90 -20.40 0.21
C ASP A 608 -18.04 -19.64 -0.48
N PRO A 609 -17.94 -19.43 -1.81
CA PRO A 609 -18.98 -18.75 -2.57
C PRO A 609 -20.32 -19.49 -2.55
N ARG A 610 -20.29 -20.83 -2.35
CA ARG A 610 -21.48 -21.69 -2.40
C ARG A 610 -22.38 -21.54 -1.19
N ARG A 611 -21.82 -21.04 -0.08
CA ARG A 611 -22.58 -20.71 1.13
C ARG A 611 -23.65 -19.65 0.90
N TYR A 612 -23.47 -18.80 -0.11
CA TYR A 612 -24.36 -17.70 -0.43
C TYR A 612 -25.20 -18.08 -1.65
N ALA A 613 -26.53 -18.00 -1.52
CA ALA A 613 -27.46 -18.41 -2.56
C ALA A 613 -27.56 -17.36 -3.69
N VAL A 614 -26.48 -17.21 -4.44
CA VAL A 614 -26.40 -16.35 -5.63
C VAL A 614 -27.00 -17.10 -6.82
N GLY A 615 -27.96 -16.47 -7.49
CA GLY A 615 -28.59 -16.98 -8.70
C GLY A 615 -28.72 -15.92 -9.80
N ILE A 616 -29.38 -16.29 -10.89
CA ILE A 616 -29.62 -15.42 -12.05
C ILE A 616 -30.37 -14.12 -11.73
N SER A 617 -31.15 -14.13 -10.64
CA SER A 617 -31.88 -12.97 -10.13
C SER A 617 -31.10 -12.19 -9.07
N THR A 618 -29.89 -12.59 -8.70
CA THR A 618 -29.14 -11.88 -7.64
C THR A 618 -28.36 -10.72 -8.24
N VAL A 619 -28.74 -9.49 -7.89
CA VAL A 619 -27.94 -8.30 -8.19
C VAL A 619 -26.79 -8.23 -7.18
N THR A 620 -25.59 -7.87 -7.63
CA THR A 620 -24.43 -7.67 -6.74
C THR A 620 -24.00 -6.22 -6.73
N LEU A 621 -23.69 -5.67 -5.56
CA LEU A 621 -23.00 -4.39 -5.37
C LEU A 621 -21.69 -4.61 -4.60
N ALA A 622 -20.55 -4.50 -5.29
CA ALA A 622 -19.24 -4.55 -4.66
C ALA A 622 -18.74 -3.15 -4.29
N ILE A 623 -18.34 -2.93 -3.05
CA ILE A 623 -17.91 -1.63 -2.52
C ILE A 623 -16.42 -1.68 -2.23
N SER A 624 -15.64 -0.80 -2.85
CA SER A 624 -14.22 -0.63 -2.57
C SER A 624 -13.74 0.74 -3.04
N GLN A 625 -13.28 1.57 -2.11
CA GLN A 625 -12.68 2.86 -2.47
C GLN A 625 -11.62 2.71 -3.58
N SER A 626 -10.68 1.78 -3.42
CA SER A 626 -9.53 1.71 -4.33
C SER A 626 -9.89 1.11 -5.68
N GLY A 627 -11.01 0.38 -5.74
CA GLY A 627 -11.35 -0.45 -6.88
C GLY A 627 -10.27 -1.50 -7.20
N GLN A 628 -9.40 -1.82 -6.23
CA GLN A 628 -8.25 -2.74 -6.37
C GLN A 628 -8.09 -3.69 -5.17
N THR A 629 -8.94 -3.61 -4.14
CA THR A 629 -8.91 -4.55 -3.00
C THR A 629 -8.99 -5.98 -3.50
N PHE A 630 -7.94 -6.78 -3.27
CA PHE A 630 -7.74 -8.10 -3.89
C PHE A 630 -8.98 -9.01 -3.81
N ASN A 631 -9.47 -9.31 -2.60
CA ASN A 631 -10.61 -10.22 -2.41
C ASN A 631 -11.90 -9.70 -3.05
N THR A 632 -12.16 -8.39 -2.95
CA THR A 632 -13.34 -7.78 -3.57
C THR A 632 -13.25 -7.80 -5.09
N LEU A 633 -12.08 -7.50 -5.67
CA LEU A 633 -11.86 -7.56 -7.11
C LEU A 633 -11.98 -8.98 -7.65
N ASP A 634 -11.43 -9.97 -6.94
CA ASP A 634 -11.52 -11.38 -7.32
C ASP A 634 -12.97 -11.88 -7.30
N ALA A 635 -13.74 -11.54 -6.25
CA ALA A 635 -15.17 -11.81 -6.17
C ALA A 635 -15.95 -11.16 -7.33
N VAL A 636 -15.63 -9.91 -7.70
CA VAL A 636 -16.23 -9.23 -8.86
C VAL A 636 -15.91 -9.96 -10.16
N LYS A 637 -14.65 -10.35 -10.41
CA LYS A 637 -14.25 -11.11 -11.61
C LYS A 637 -14.98 -12.46 -11.68
N PHE A 638 -15.08 -13.15 -10.56
CA PHE A 638 -15.79 -14.43 -10.46
C PHE A 638 -17.28 -14.27 -10.76
N LEU A 639 -17.95 -13.32 -10.10
CA LEU A 639 -19.38 -13.06 -10.29
C LEU A 639 -19.70 -12.54 -11.69
N GLN A 640 -18.85 -11.69 -12.27
CA GLN A 640 -19.01 -11.21 -13.65
C GLN A 640 -18.86 -12.37 -14.65
N THR A 641 -17.98 -13.32 -14.38
CA THR A 641 -17.84 -14.55 -15.17
C THR A 641 -19.10 -15.41 -15.06
N LEU A 642 -19.64 -15.59 -13.85
CA LEU A 642 -20.90 -16.31 -13.64
C LEU A 642 -22.07 -15.61 -14.32
N HIS A 643 -22.10 -14.28 -14.32
CA HIS A 643 -23.09 -13.49 -15.04
C HIS A 643 -23.02 -13.74 -16.55
N GLY A 644 -21.82 -13.72 -17.14
CA GLY A 644 -21.59 -14.07 -18.55
C GLY A 644 -21.99 -15.50 -18.90
N LEU A 645 -21.98 -16.42 -17.92
CA LEU A 645 -22.47 -17.79 -18.06
C LEU A 645 -23.96 -17.97 -17.71
N HIS A 646 -24.70 -16.88 -17.50
CA HIS A 646 -26.10 -16.88 -17.07
C HIS A 646 -26.36 -17.68 -15.78
N LYS A 647 -25.42 -17.61 -14.82
CA LYS A 647 -25.53 -18.24 -13.48
C LYS A 647 -25.70 -17.24 -12.34
N ALA A 648 -25.39 -15.96 -12.58
CA ALA A 648 -25.55 -14.86 -11.64
C ALA A 648 -26.24 -13.66 -12.31
N GLY A 649 -26.91 -12.82 -11.53
CA GLY A 649 -27.47 -11.56 -12.01
C GLY A 649 -26.40 -10.49 -12.27
N LEU A 650 -26.85 -9.25 -12.47
CA LEU A 650 -25.97 -8.12 -12.80
C LEU A 650 -25.03 -7.76 -11.65
N VAL A 651 -23.79 -7.41 -11.99
CA VAL A 651 -22.75 -7.00 -11.04
C VAL A 651 -22.47 -5.50 -11.20
N PHE A 652 -22.54 -4.78 -10.09
CA PHE A 652 -22.24 -3.37 -9.95
C PHE A 652 -21.04 -3.17 -9.01
N ALA A 653 -20.30 -2.08 -9.20
CA ALA A 653 -19.23 -1.68 -8.30
C ALA A 653 -19.42 -0.23 -7.82
N MET A 654 -18.99 0.07 -6.60
CA MET A 654 -18.86 1.43 -6.06
C MET A 654 -17.41 1.70 -5.70
N THR A 655 -16.81 2.70 -6.36
CA THR A 655 -15.38 3.01 -6.28
C THR A 655 -15.10 4.49 -6.02
N GLY A 656 -13.86 4.80 -5.65
CA GLY A 656 -13.39 6.17 -5.40
C GLY A 656 -13.36 7.04 -6.65
N GLU A 657 -13.04 6.42 -7.78
CA GLU A 657 -12.97 7.01 -9.13
C GLU A 657 -13.48 5.99 -10.16
N ILE A 658 -13.73 6.43 -11.39
CA ILE A 658 -14.16 5.55 -12.51
C ILE A 658 -13.01 4.64 -12.94
N ASP A 659 -11.81 5.20 -12.99
CA ASP A 659 -10.58 4.58 -13.48
C ASP A 659 -9.98 3.59 -12.48
N THR A 660 -10.59 2.41 -12.39
CA THR A 660 -10.20 1.35 -11.47
C THR A 660 -10.21 -0.05 -12.09
N ARG A 661 -9.52 -1.01 -11.45
CA ARG A 661 -9.50 -2.41 -11.89
C ARG A 661 -10.85 -3.10 -11.76
N MET A 662 -11.66 -2.75 -10.75
CA MET A 662 -13.04 -3.23 -10.66
C MET A 662 -13.90 -2.70 -11.80
N GLY A 663 -13.75 -1.41 -12.15
CA GLY A 663 -14.45 -0.85 -13.31
C GLY A 663 -14.09 -1.58 -14.61
N ALA A 664 -12.80 -1.82 -14.83
CA ALA A 664 -12.31 -2.61 -15.96
C ALA A 664 -12.83 -4.06 -15.94
N ALA A 665 -12.89 -4.70 -14.77
CA ALA A 665 -13.41 -6.07 -14.62
C ALA A 665 -14.91 -6.18 -14.99
N LEU A 666 -15.69 -5.12 -14.79
CA LEU A 666 -17.08 -5.04 -15.24
C LEU A 666 -17.22 -4.72 -16.74
N GLY A 667 -16.12 -4.39 -17.42
CA GLY A 667 -16.09 -4.04 -18.84
C GLY A 667 -16.15 -2.53 -19.13
N GLN A 668 -15.99 -1.65 -18.14
CA GLN A 668 -15.93 -0.21 -18.40
C GLN A 668 -14.59 0.15 -19.03
N SER A 669 -14.64 0.72 -20.24
CA SER A 669 -13.48 1.34 -20.87
C SER A 669 -13.33 2.78 -20.39
N VAL A 670 -12.11 3.19 -20.06
CA VAL A 670 -11.77 4.56 -19.64
C VAL A 670 -11.10 5.37 -20.75
N LYS A 671 -11.19 4.88 -21.99
CA LYS A 671 -10.74 5.64 -23.16
C LYS A 671 -11.66 6.82 -23.45
N SER A 672 -11.10 7.85 -24.07
CA SER A 672 -11.88 9.06 -24.39
C SER A 672 -13.03 8.73 -25.34
N GLY A 673 -14.25 9.11 -24.96
CA GLY A 673 -15.47 8.83 -25.74
C GLY A 673 -15.98 7.39 -25.66
N ALA A 674 -15.46 6.55 -24.75
CA ALA A 674 -16.04 5.24 -24.49
C ALA A 674 -17.46 5.35 -23.91
N PRO A 675 -18.38 4.44 -24.28
CA PRO A 675 -19.73 4.45 -23.72
C PRO A 675 -19.70 4.09 -22.23
N TRP A 676 -20.64 4.69 -21.49
CA TRP A 676 -20.87 4.34 -20.09
C TRP A 676 -21.69 3.05 -20.00
N ILE A 677 -21.21 2.06 -19.23
CA ILE A 677 -21.91 0.78 -19.10
C ILE A 677 -22.99 0.77 -18.01
N ALA A 678 -23.14 1.87 -17.26
CA ALA A 678 -24.11 2.02 -16.17
C ALA A 678 -24.03 0.95 -15.07
N ARG A 679 -22.82 0.43 -14.77
CA ARG A 679 -22.56 -0.56 -13.70
C ARG A 679 -21.60 -0.09 -12.61
N ILE A 680 -21.16 1.18 -12.64
CA ILE A 680 -20.19 1.72 -11.69
C ILE A 680 -20.80 2.94 -11.01
N PHE A 681 -20.66 3.01 -9.69
CA PHE A 681 -20.90 4.21 -8.90
C PHE A 681 -19.56 4.82 -8.53
N THR A 682 -19.41 6.13 -8.71
CA THR A 682 -18.28 6.88 -8.16
C THR A 682 -18.69 7.59 -6.89
N THR A 683 -17.87 7.46 -5.85
CA THR A 683 -18.03 8.25 -4.61
C THR A 683 -17.45 9.65 -4.77
N GLY A 684 -16.73 9.91 -5.86
CA GLY A 684 -15.96 11.15 -6.06
C GLY A 684 -14.84 11.31 -5.04
N ALA A 685 -14.57 10.36 -4.15
CA ALA A 685 -13.50 10.49 -3.16
C ALA A 685 -12.13 10.68 -3.84
N GLY A 686 -11.95 10.20 -5.08
CA GLY A 686 -10.70 10.25 -5.80
C GLY A 686 -9.61 9.41 -5.12
N TRP A 687 -8.37 9.58 -5.57
CA TRP A 687 -7.20 8.95 -4.96
C TRP A 687 -6.93 9.51 -3.55
N ARG A 688 -6.70 8.61 -2.57
CA ARG A 688 -6.39 8.96 -1.17
C ARG A 688 -5.11 8.26 -0.71
N THR A 689 -4.31 8.99 0.05
CA THR A 689 -2.94 8.68 0.42
C THR A 689 -2.77 8.32 1.90
N ALA A 690 -3.75 8.67 2.74
CA ALA A 690 -3.77 8.36 4.15
C ALA A 690 -4.23 6.91 4.37
N GLU A 691 -3.52 6.20 5.27
CA GLU A 691 -3.89 4.85 5.68
C GLU A 691 -5.22 4.81 6.46
N PRO A 692 -5.44 5.70 7.45
CA PRO A 692 -6.74 5.80 8.10
C PRO A 692 -7.74 6.41 7.12
N ALA A 693 -8.78 5.65 6.77
CA ALA A 693 -9.82 6.10 5.86
C ALA A 693 -10.62 7.27 6.46
N THR A 694 -10.62 8.41 5.77
CA THR A 694 -11.33 9.64 6.18
C THR A 694 -12.42 9.99 5.16
N VAL A 695 -12.04 10.71 4.10
CA VAL A 695 -12.93 11.16 3.02
C VAL A 695 -13.61 9.98 2.35
N SER A 696 -12.87 8.91 2.12
CA SER A 696 -13.39 7.70 1.48
C SER A 696 -14.57 7.11 2.24
N THR A 697 -14.48 7.02 3.57
CA THR A 697 -15.58 6.55 4.42
C THR A 697 -16.79 7.49 4.35
N ALA A 698 -16.57 8.80 4.48
CA ALA A 698 -17.64 9.80 4.43
C ALA A 698 -18.34 9.84 3.07
N ALA A 699 -17.56 9.80 1.98
CA ALA A 699 -18.03 9.81 0.60
C ALA A 699 -18.84 8.55 0.29
N THR A 700 -18.32 7.35 0.58
CA THR A 700 -19.05 6.09 0.38
C THR A 700 -20.37 6.07 1.14
N HIS A 701 -20.39 6.52 2.40
CA HIS A 701 -21.63 6.60 3.18
C HIS A 701 -22.64 7.58 2.56
N ALA A 702 -22.19 8.75 2.12
CA ALA A 702 -23.04 9.75 1.46
C ALA A 702 -23.59 9.23 0.12
N THR A 703 -22.78 8.59 -0.72
CA THR A 703 -23.20 7.98 -1.98
C THR A 703 -24.22 6.85 -1.77
N LEU A 704 -24.01 5.98 -0.78
CA LEU A 704 -24.99 4.93 -0.42
C LEU A 704 -26.32 5.53 0.08
N THR A 705 -26.25 6.63 0.83
CA THR A 705 -27.45 7.37 1.27
C THR A 705 -28.21 7.92 0.06
N GLN A 706 -27.50 8.53 -0.90
CA GLN A 706 -28.13 9.04 -2.12
C GLN A 706 -28.71 7.92 -2.99
N LEU A 707 -28.01 6.78 -3.10
CA LEU A 707 -28.52 5.59 -3.78
C LEU A 707 -29.81 5.07 -3.11
N LEU A 708 -29.88 5.03 -1.78
CA LEU A 708 -31.10 4.63 -1.06
C LEU A 708 -32.27 5.55 -1.38
N LEU A 709 -32.07 6.87 -1.28
CA LEU A 709 -33.10 7.88 -1.57
C LEU A 709 -33.56 7.79 -3.02
N ARG A 710 -32.62 7.54 -3.93
CA ARG A 710 -32.89 7.38 -5.35
C ARG A 710 -33.72 6.14 -5.64
N LEU A 711 -33.32 4.99 -5.11
CA LEU A 711 -34.05 3.72 -5.25
C LEU A 711 -35.51 3.86 -4.80
N GLN A 712 -35.75 4.55 -3.68
CA GLN A 712 -37.10 4.82 -3.17
C GLN A 712 -37.92 5.72 -4.09
N ARG A 713 -37.32 6.78 -4.65
CA ARG A 713 -37.99 7.68 -5.60
C ARG A 713 -38.37 6.96 -6.89
N ASP A 714 -37.42 6.22 -7.46
CA ASP A 714 -37.61 5.51 -8.72
C ASP A 714 -38.63 4.38 -8.56
N THR A 715 -38.58 3.62 -7.45
CA THR A 715 -39.60 2.62 -7.11
C THR A 715 -41.01 3.21 -7.07
N ARG A 716 -41.17 4.38 -6.45
CA ARG A 716 -42.49 5.06 -6.37
C ARG A 716 -42.95 5.62 -7.71
N GLY A 717 -42.02 6.08 -8.54
CA GLY A 717 -42.31 6.58 -9.88
C GLY A 717 -42.80 5.47 -10.82
N LEU A 718 -42.10 4.34 -10.81
CA LEU A 718 -42.39 3.19 -11.69
C LEU A 718 -43.68 2.44 -11.31
N CYS A 719 -44.04 2.41 -10.02
CA CYS A 719 -45.19 1.63 -9.52
C CYS A 719 -46.45 2.45 -9.23
N SER A 720 -46.66 3.59 -9.91
CA SER A 720 -47.80 4.48 -9.64
C SER A 720 -49.16 3.76 -9.83
N GLY A 721 -49.82 3.41 -8.71
CA GLY A 721 -51.14 2.76 -8.68
C GLY A 721 -51.14 1.26 -8.33
N GLN A 722 -49.98 0.60 -8.18
CA GLN A 722 -49.86 -0.81 -7.78
C GLN A 722 -49.30 -0.97 -6.35
N ARG A 723 -49.35 -2.20 -5.80
CA ARG A 723 -48.64 -2.52 -4.54
C ARG A 723 -47.16 -2.22 -4.72
N LEU A 724 -46.58 -1.50 -3.76
CA LEU A 724 -45.17 -1.15 -3.80
C LEU A 724 -44.31 -2.42 -3.68
N PRO A 725 -43.30 -2.61 -4.56
CA PRO A 725 -42.47 -3.80 -4.58
C PRO A 725 -41.66 -3.92 -3.28
N PHE A 726 -41.34 -5.16 -2.92
CA PHE A 726 -40.64 -5.54 -1.69
C PHE A 726 -41.24 -4.97 -0.38
N GLY A 727 -42.51 -4.58 -0.39
CA GLY A 727 -43.21 -4.05 0.79
C GLY A 727 -42.72 -2.67 1.24
N MET A 728 -42.26 -1.82 0.30
CA MET A 728 -41.70 -0.50 0.59
C MET A 728 -42.52 0.29 1.63
N ALA A 729 -41.89 0.63 2.75
CA ALA A 729 -42.54 1.19 3.94
C ALA A 729 -42.45 2.73 4.06
N THR A 730 -41.67 3.40 3.22
CA THR A 730 -41.41 4.86 3.35
C THR A 730 -42.42 5.69 2.55
N SER A 731 -43.03 6.71 3.17
CA SER A 731 -43.98 7.64 2.53
C SER A 731 -43.29 8.71 1.68
N LYS A 732 -44.05 9.47 0.87
CA LYS A 732 -43.50 10.63 0.12
C LYS A 732 -42.97 11.73 1.05
N ASP A 733 -43.60 11.89 2.22
CA ASP A 733 -43.18 12.87 3.22
C ASP A 733 -41.86 12.45 3.88
N ASP A 734 -41.71 11.15 4.20
CA ASP A 734 -40.45 10.61 4.74
C ASP A 734 -39.28 10.85 3.79
N LEU A 735 -39.50 10.67 2.47
CA LEU A 735 -38.46 10.94 1.46
C LEU A 735 -38.01 12.40 1.44
N LYS A 736 -38.95 13.34 1.56
CA LYS A 736 -38.62 14.77 1.62
C LYS A 736 -37.82 15.09 2.88
N LYS A 737 -38.19 14.50 4.02
CA LYS A 737 -37.47 14.67 5.30
C LYS A 737 -36.07 14.11 5.24
N LEU A 738 -35.90 12.89 4.73
CA LEU A 738 -34.59 12.24 4.62
C LEU A 738 -33.67 12.98 3.65
N ASP A 739 -34.20 13.48 2.52
CA ASP A 739 -33.43 14.30 1.58
C ASP A 739 -32.96 15.62 2.22
N ALA A 740 -33.85 16.30 2.95
CA ALA A 740 -33.49 17.53 3.66
C ALA A 740 -32.39 17.28 4.70
N LEU A 741 -32.43 16.16 5.42
CA LEU A 741 -31.37 15.77 6.36
C LEU A 741 -30.06 15.42 5.64
N ALA A 742 -30.12 14.72 4.51
CA ALA A 742 -28.94 14.38 3.72
C ALA A 742 -28.21 15.64 3.23
N ARG A 743 -28.94 16.68 2.81
CA ARG A 743 -28.37 17.96 2.34
C ARG A 743 -27.63 18.73 3.43
N LEU A 744 -27.98 18.54 4.70
CA LEU A 744 -27.27 19.17 5.82
C LEU A 744 -25.87 18.59 6.06
N SER A 745 -25.53 17.45 5.46
CA SER A 745 -24.23 16.81 5.67
C SER A 745 -23.06 17.72 5.31
N VAL A 746 -23.21 18.57 4.29
CA VAL A 746 -22.18 19.53 3.84
C VAL A 746 -21.93 20.57 4.92
N SER A 747 -22.95 21.36 5.27
CA SER A 747 -22.81 22.44 6.27
C SER A 747 -22.39 21.90 7.65
N ARG A 748 -22.81 20.68 8.00
CA ARG A 748 -22.32 19.99 9.21
C ARG A 748 -20.84 19.65 9.09
N ALA A 749 -20.37 19.11 7.96
CA ALA A 749 -18.95 18.85 7.77
C ALA A 749 -18.12 20.14 7.82
N GLU A 750 -18.60 21.24 7.23
CA GLU A 750 -17.95 22.55 7.31
C GLU A 750 -17.82 23.03 8.76
N ALA A 751 -18.91 22.91 9.54
CA ALA A 751 -18.95 23.26 10.94
C ALA A 751 -17.95 22.44 11.79
N LEU A 752 -17.84 21.14 11.53
CA LEU A 752 -16.97 20.25 12.31
C LEU A 752 -15.47 20.44 11.97
N LEU A 753 -15.16 20.68 10.70
CA LEU A 753 -13.78 20.67 10.19
C LEU A 753 -13.17 22.08 10.10
N GLY A 754 -14.02 23.12 10.09
CA GLY A 754 -13.58 24.51 9.96
C GLY A 754 -13.10 24.85 8.55
N ARG A 755 -13.69 24.21 7.52
CA ARG A 755 -13.38 24.47 6.11
C ARG A 755 -14.63 24.36 5.25
N THR A 756 -14.87 25.32 4.35
CA THR A 756 -16.04 25.30 3.46
C THR A 756 -15.85 24.34 2.29
N ALA A 757 -16.94 24.00 1.59
CA ALA A 757 -16.92 23.20 0.38
C ALA A 757 -16.10 23.85 -0.77
N GLU A 758 -15.97 25.18 -0.78
CA GLU A 758 -15.11 25.92 -1.72
C GLU A 758 -13.63 25.96 -1.27
N GLY A 759 -13.33 25.45 -0.07
CA GLY A 759 -11.98 25.31 0.46
C GLY A 759 -11.51 26.44 1.38
N TRP A 760 -12.38 27.39 1.74
CA TRP A 760 -12.04 28.50 2.65
C TRP A 760 -11.96 28.01 4.10
N SER A 761 -10.98 28.48 4.85
CA SER A 761 -10.90 28.20 6.29
C SER A 761 -11.89 29.06 7.05
N ILE A 762 -12.67 28.45 7.94
CA ILE A 762 -13.65 29.12 8.80
C ILE A 762 -13.44 28.72 10.26
N GLN A 763 -13.73 29.65 11.18
CA GLN A 763 -13.78 29.36 12.61
C GLN A 763 -15.22 29.04 13.01
N THR A 764 -15.39 27.96 13.76
CA THR A 764 -16.70 27.43 14.13
C THR A 764 -16.64 26.94 15.57
N ALA A 765 -17.73 27.15 16.32
CA ALA A 765 -17.79 26.73 17.72
C ALA A 765 -17.64 25.20 17.85
N ASP A 766 -18.25 24.45 16.93
CA ASP A 766 -18.20 22.99 16.85
C ASP A 766 -16.75 22.51 16.62
N GLY A 767 -16.06 23.07 15.63
CA GLY A 767 -14.67 22.73 15.31
C GLY A 767 -13.69 23.10 16.42
N ASP A 768 -13.86 24.26 17.05
CA ASP A 768 -13.01 24.70 18.16
C ASP A 768 -13.25 23.86 19.43
N ALA A 769 -14.50 23.45 19.70
CA ALA A 769 -14.80 22.51 20.77
C ALA A 769 -14.13 21.15 20.55
N LEU A 770 -14.22 20.60 19.34
CA LEU A 770 -13.56 19.33 18.99
C LEU A 770 -12.03 19.42 19.13
N ARG A 771 -11.40 20.48 18.65
CA ARG A 771 -9.94 20.69 18.78
C ARG A 771 -9.51 20.83 20.23
N ARG A 772 -10.30 21.51 21.06
CA ARG A 772 -10.04 21.69 22.50
C ARG A 772 -10.03 20.35 23.23
N GLU A 773 -11.03 19.50 22.96
CA GLU A 773 -11.15 18.16 23.55
C GLU A 773 -10.10 17.19 22.99
N GLY A 774 -9.83 17.24 21.70
CA GLY A 774 -8.72 16.53 21.07
C GLY A 774 -7.37 16.91 21.68
N GLY A 775 -7.14 18.19 21.95
CA GLY A 775 -5.96 18.68 22.64
C GLY A 775 -5.86 18.23 24.10
N TYR A 776 -7.00 18.00 24.78
CA TYR A 776 -6.99 17.34 26.09
C TYR A 776 -6.54 15.88 25.98
N VAL A 777 -7.14 15.10 25.07
CA VAL A 777 -6.78 13.69 24.85
C VAL A 777 -5.32 13.54 24.41
N ALA A 778 -4.86 14.35 23.46
CA ALA A 778 -3.48 14.33 22.98
C ALA A 778 -2.48 14.53 24.13
N ARG A 779 -2.77 15.47 25.04
CA ARG A 779 -1.89 15.70 26.19
C ARG A 779 -1.89 14.56 27.21
N LEU A 780 -2.95 13.76 27.29
CA LEU A 780 -2.97 12.53 28.11
C LEU A 780 -2.10 11.44 27.48
N LEU A 781 -2.07 11.36 26.15
CA LEU A 781 -1.30 10.35 25.42
C LEU A 781 0.21 10.61 25.45
N ILE A 782 0.64 11.87 25.44
CA ILE A 782 2.06 12.25 25.51
C ILE A 782 2.59 12.33 26.96
N GLU A 783 1.74 12.17 27.97
CA GLU A 783 2.13 12.26 29.38
C GLU A 783 3.31 11.34 29.73
N PRO A 784 3.32 10.04 29.36
CA PRO A 784 4.44 9.15 29.68
C PRO A 784 5.75 9.63 29.04
N ALA A 785 5.70 10.11 27.80
CA ALA A 785 6.87 10.64 27.10
C ALA A 785 7.43 11.91 27.79
N LEU A 786 6.56 12.85 28.18
CA LEU A 786 6.97 14.06 28.89
C LEU A 786 7.59 13.73 30.25
N VAL A 787 6.97 12.83 31.00
CA VAL A 787 7.49 12.36 32.31
C VAL A 787 8.85 11.70 32.15
N PHE A 788 9.02 10.89 31.11
CA PHE A 788 10.31 10.27 30.80
C PHE A 788 11.38 11.32 30.52
N ILE A 789 11.09 12.36 29.71
CA ILE A 789 12.03 13.48 29.47
C ILE A 789 12.40 14.17 30.78
N PHE A 790 11.41 14.55 31.60
CA PHE A 790 11.69 15.23 32.86
C PHE A 790 12.54 14.38 33.79
N THR A 791 12.27 13.07 33.85
CA THR A 791 13.06 12.13 34.64
C THR A 791 14.49 12.01 34.10
N ALA A 792 14.68 11.89 32.79
CA ALA A 792 16.00 11.78 32.16
C ALA A 792 16.83 13.06 32.34
N VAL A 793 16.22 14.25 32.12
CA VAL A 793 16.87 15.55 32.35
C VAL A 793 17.23 15.71 33.82
N HIS A 794 16.35 15.31 34.73
CA HIS A 794 16.61 15.37 36.16
C HIS A 794 17.77 14.45 36.57
N LEU A 795 17.80 13.21 36.07
CA LEU A 795 18.91 12.28 36.29
C LEU A 795 20.22 12.84 35.74
N PHE A 796 20.19 13.44 34.55
CA PHE A 796 21.36 14.09 33.96
C PHE A 796 21.88 15.21 34.88
N VAL A 797 21.00 16.12 35.33
CA VAL A 797 21.33 17.21 36.27
C VAL A 797 21.93 16.65 37.56
N MET A 798 21.33 15.62 38.15
CA MET A 798 21.84 15.04 39.40
C MET A 798 23.23 14.43 39.23
N LEU A 799 23.43 13.65 38.17
CA LEU A 799 24.68 12.93 37.94
C LEU A 799 25.82 13.87 37.52
N TRP A 800 25.54 14.86 36.67
CA TRP A 800 26.58 15.76 36.14
C TRP A 800 26.90 16.94 37.05
N LEU A 801 25.91 17.49 37.73
CA LEU A 801 26.12 18.64 38.63
C LEU A 801 26.37 18.21 40.08
N GLY A 802 26.39 16.89 40.36
CA GLY A 802 26.59 16.33 41.69
C GLY A 802 25.50 16.74 42.69
N TRP A 803 24.38 17.26 42.20
CA TRP A 803 23.33 17.85 43.04
C TRP A 803 22.17 16.88 43.21
N ASN A 804 21.98 16.39 44.43
CA ASN A 804 20.83 15.55 44.79
C ASN A 804 19.83 16.39 45.61
N PRO A 805 18.54 16.47 45.25
CA PRO A 805 17.53 17.21 45.99
C PRO A 805 17.40 16.81 47.46
N VAL A 806 17.59 15.52 47.78
CA VAL A 806 17.56 15.01 49.16
C VAL A 806 18.76 15.53 49.95
N MET A 807 19.95 15.52 49.34
CA MET A 807 21.17 16.08 49.95
C MET A 807 21.09 17.61 50.05
N GLY A 808 20.57 18.28 49.01
CA GLY A 808 20.37 19.72 48.99
C GLY A 808 19.37 20.18 50.06
N LEU A 809 18.27 19.44 50.25
CA LEU A 809 17.31 19.70 51.31
C LEU A 809 17.90 19.43 52.70
N ALA A 810 18.66 18.35 52.87
CA ALA A 810 19.35 18.05 54.12
C ALA A 810 20.36 19.15 54.49
N HIS A 811 21.19 19.59 53.55
CA HIS A 811 22.12 20.71 53.74
C HIS A 811 21.40 22.03 54.03
N PHE A 812 20.28 22.31 53.35
CA PHE A 812 19.47 23.49 53.60
C PHE A 812 18.86 23.49 55.00
N LEU A 813 18.25 22.36 55.42
CA LEU A 813 17.66 22.22 56.75
C LEU A 813 18.72 22.29 57.86
N GLN A 814 19.90 21.70 57.64
CA GLN A 814 21.04 21.80 58.56
C GLN A 814 21.50 23.27 58.69
N ALA A 815 21.61 24.00 57.58
CA ALA A 815 22.00 25.40 57.58
C ALA A 815 20.96 26.33 58.25
N GLN A 816 19.67 26.01 58.17
CA GLN A 816 18.60 26.83 58.75
C GLN A 816 18.29 26.53 60.22
N THR A 817 18.37 25.25 60.62
CA THR A 817 17.97 24.84 61.98
C THR A 817 19.13 24.70 62.95
N GLY A 818 20.36 24.47 62.45
CA GLY A 818 21.54 24.20 63.28
C GLY A 818 21.46 22.91 64.10
N TRP A 819 20.46 22.05 63.84
CA TRP A 819 20.26 20.83 64.62
C TRP A 819 21.26 19.75 64.22
N ALA A 820 22.09 19.31 65.18
CA ALA A 820 23.04 18.20 65.04
C ALA A 820 22.40 16.85 64.66
N ILE A 821 21.07 16.75 64.74
CA ILE A 821 20.29 15.58 64.28
C ILE A 821 20.35 15.44 62.75
N PHE A 822 20.69 16.49 61.99
CA PHE A 822 20.89 16.41 60.54
C PHE A 822 22.37 16.32 60.15
N ASP A 823 23.26 16.06 61.11
CA ASP A 823 24.68 15.88 60.84
C ASP A 823 24.94 14.51 60.19
N ASN A 824 25.60 14.51 59.03
CA ASN A 824 25.86 13.31 58.22
C ASN A 824 26.77 12.28 58.93
N GLY A 825 27.38 12.64 60.06
CA GLY A 825 28.15 11.74 60.92
C GLY A 825 27.30 10.77 61.76
N ASN A 826 25.98 10.99 61.88
CA ASN A 826 25.08 10.07 62.56
C ASN A 826 24.63 8.94 61.62
N GLY A 827 25.02 7.70 61.93
CA GLY A 827 24.71 6.52 61.11
C GLY A 827 23.21 6.33 60.82
N LEU A 828 22.33 6.76 61.72
CA LEU A 828 20.88 6.68 61.52
C LEU A 828 20.39 7.69 60.46
N VAL A 829 20.96 8.89 60.45
CA VAL A 829 20.65 9.95 59.47
C VAL A 829 21.16 9.57 58.09
N TYR A 830 22.36 8.99 58.03
CA TYR A 830 22.92 8.45 56.80
C TYR A 830 22.08 7.29 56.24
N SER A 831 21.65 6.34 57.08
CA SER A 831 20.74 5.27 56.62
C SER A 831 19.40 5.82 56.14
N LEU A 832 18.85 6.81 56.84
CA LEU A 832 17.59 7.46 56.44
C LEU A 832 17.74 8.24 55.13
N SER A 833 18.84 8.97 54.93
CA SER A 833 19.08 9.71 53.69
C SER A 833 19.29 8.78 52.50
N VAL A 834 19.98 7.64 52.68
CA VAL A 834 20.11 6.60 51.65
C VAL A 834 18.74 5.98 51.31
N VAL A 835 17.90 5.70 52.31
CA VAL A 835 16.53 5.18 52.09
C VAL A 835 15.67 6.22 51.35
N LEU A 836 15.72 7.49 51.75
CA LEU A 836 14.98 8.57 51.10
C LEU A 836 15.47 8.84 49.67
N GLN A 837 16.78 8.79 49.45
CA GLN A 837 17.39 8.91 48.13
C GLN A 837 16.96 7.73 47.24
N THR A 838 17.03 6.50 47.75
CA THR A 838 16.57 5.30 47.03
C THR A 838 15.08 5.40 46.70
N GLY A 839 14.25 5.81 47.67
CA GLY A 839 12.83 6.05 47.46
C GLY A 839 12.58 7.13 46.41
N TYR A 840 13.32 8.24 46.45
CA TYR A 840 13.24 9.30 45.46
C TYR A 840 13.57 8.76 44.06
N PHE A 841 14.66 8.01 43.88
CA PHE A 841 15.03 7.41 42.59
C PHE A 841 13.97 6.44 42.07
N LEU A 842 13.43 5.58 42.94
CA LEU A 842 12.39 4.61 42.57
C LEU A 842 11.08 5.29 42.16
N PHE A 843 10.75 6.44 42.75
CA PHE A 843 9.46 7.12 42.55
C PHE A 843 9.56 8.47 41.81
N ALA A 844 10.74 8.87 41.32
CA ALA A 844 10.94 10.17 40.66
C ALA A 844 10.01 10.37 39.45
N GLY A 845 9.87 9.36 38.60
CA GLY A 845 8.91 9.41 37.48
C GLY A 845 7.46 9.57 37.95
N ALA A 846 7.09 8.97 39.10
CA ALA A 846 5.74 9.11 39.66
C ALA A 846 5.53 10.53 40.18
N ALA A 847 6.53 11.07 40.88
CA ALA A 847 6.52 12.45 41.36
C ALA A 847 6.41 13.44 40.20
N PHE A 848 7.21 13.28 39.13
CA PHE A 848 7.10 14.13 37.94
C PHE A 848 5.75 13.99 37.24
N THR A 849 5.17 12.79 37.21
CA THR A 849 3.79 12.61 36.70
C THR A 849 2.79 13.42 37.52
N LEU A 850 2.88 13.34 38.85
CA LEU A 850 1.98 14.08 39.76
C LEU A 850 2.18 15.60 39.64
N ILE A 851 3.42 16.08 39.56
CA ILE A 851 3.75 17.50 39.34
C ILE A 851 3.19 17.97 38.00
N LEU A 852 3.43 17.20 36.94
CA LEU A 852 2.93 17.52 35.60
C LEU A 852 1.40 17.61 35.59
N ARG A 853 0.72 16.64 36.19
CA ARG A 853 -0.74 16.64 36.32
C ARG A 853 -1.23 17.80 37.17
N TRP A 854 -0.56 18.13 38.26
CA TRP A 854 -0.90 19.27 39.12
C TRP A 854 -0.80 20.60 38.35
N VAL A 855 0.31 20.83 37.65
CA VAL A 855 0.52 22.02 36.80
C VAL A 855 -0.52 22.09 35.67
N GLN A 856 -0.89 20.94 35.10
CA GLN A 856 -1.88 20.85 34.03
C GLN A 856 -3.34 20.77 34.54
N GLN A 857 -3.55 20.85 35.87
CA GLN A 857 -4.87 20.72 36.52
C GLN A 857 -5.63 19.44 36.12
N ARG A 858 -4.95 18.29 36.16
CA ARG A 858 -5.49 16.97 35.81
C ARG A 858 -5.73 16.07 37.02
N PRO A 859 -6.56 15.02 36.89
CA PRO A 859 -6.74 14.02 37.94
C PRO A 859 -5.40 13.38 38.35
N LEU A 860 -4.97 13.61 39.59
CA LEU A 860 -3.67 13.15 40.10
C LEU A 860 -3.60 11.62 40.19
N TRP A 861 -4.71 10.97 40.54
CA TRP A 861 -4.79 9.55 40.91
C TRP A 861 -5.17 8.61 39.76
N ASP A 862 -5.17 9.09 38.52
CA ASP A 862 -5.18 8.22 37.35
C ASP A 862 -3.98 7.26 37.40
N ARG A 863 -4.08 6.07 36.79
CA ARG A 863 -2.96 5.11 36.77
C ARG A 863 -1.67 5.81 36.30
N VAL A 864 -0.60 5.58 37.05
CA VAL A 864 0.75 6.12 36.80
C VAL A 864 1.55 5.04 36.07
N PHE A 865 2.36 5.41 35.06
CA PHE A 865 3.21 4.51 34.25
C PHE A 865 2.52 3.48 33.35
N VAL A 866 1.19 3.45 33.25
CA VAL A 866 0.47 2.58 32.32
C VAL A 866 -0.11 3.44 31.20
N GLY A 867 0.11 3.06 29.94
CA GLY A 867 -0.49 3.78 28.82
C GLY A 867 -2.01 3.69 28.83
N ARG A 868 -2.66 4.57 28.06
CA ARG A 868 -4.11 4.78 28.15
C ARG A 868 -4.87 3.75 27.32
N THR A 869 -6.01 3.29 27.83
CA THR A 869 -6.96 2.47 27.06
C THR A 869 -8.08 3.37 26.56
N LEU A 870 -8.44 3.24 25.28
CA LEU A 870 -9.61 3.85 24.68
C LEU A 870 -10.71 2.81 24.51
N VAL A 871 -11.91 3.13 25.00
CA VAL A 871 -13.14 2.40 24.72
C VAL A 871 -14.07 3.32 23.93
N ILE A 872 -14.54 2.86 22.78
CA ILE A 872 -15.45 3.56 21.90
C ILE A 872 -16.84 2.95 22.05
N GLY A 873 -17.78 3.72 22.58
CA GLY A 873 -19.19 3.40 22.63
C GLY A 873 -19.96 4.20 21.57
N GLU A 874 -20.42 3.53 20.51
CA GLU A 874 -21.27 4.14 19.48
C GLU A 874 -22.19 3.07 18.84
N GLU A 875 -23.04 3.48 17.91
CA GLU A 875 -23.82 2.66 17.02
C GLU A 875 -22.92 1.64 16.30
N PRO A 876 -23.41 0.40 16.07
CA PRO A 876 -22.57 -0.70 15.61
C PRO A 876 -21.63 -0.39 14.43
N TYR A 877 -22.09 0.33 13.41
CA TYR A 877 -21.23 0.64 12.25
C TYR A 877 -20.23 1.76 12.55
N VAL A 878 -20.59 2.78 13.34
CA VAL A 878 -19.71 3.91 13.66
C VAL A 878 -18.59 3.46 14.60
N LYS A 879 -18.90 2.60 15.58
CA LYS A 879 -17.89 2.07 16.51
C LYS A 879 -16.78 1.31 15.76
N ASP A 880 -17.15 0.51 14.74
CA ASP A 880 -16.20 -0.31 13.99
C ASP A 880 -15.34 0.55 13.06
N LEU A 881 -15.96 1.50 12.35
CA LEU A 881 -15.26 2.47 11.51
C LEU A 881 -14.27 3.32 12.33
N LEU A 882 -14.71 3.81 13.50
CA LEU A 882 -13.86 4.65 14.36
C LEU A 882 -12.73 3.83 15.00
N ALA A 883 -13.00 2.59 15.43
CA ALA A 883 -11.96 1.70 15.94
C ALA A 883 -10.89 1.42 14.89
N GLN A 884 -11.29 1.13 13.65
CA GLN A 884 -10.36 0.93 12.54
C GLN A 884 -9.57 2.20 12.23
N PHE A 885 -10.23 3.36 12.18
CA PHE A 885 -9.58 4.66 11.98
C PHE A 885 -8.52 4.94 13.05
N VAL A 886 -8.87 4.85 14.34
CA VAL A 886 -7.95 5.11 15.44
C VAL A 886 -6.84 4.07 15.47
N SER A 887 -7.13 2.79 15.23
CA SER A 887 -6.12 1.73 15.16
C SER A 887 -5.09 2.02 14.08
N LYS A 888 -5.52 2.38 12.87
CA LYS A 888 -4.62 2.73 11.76
C LYS A 888 -3.84 4.01 12.05
N LEU A 889 -4.48 5.02 12.65
CA LEU A 889 -3.84 6.28 13.03
C LEU A 889 -2.70 6.07 14.04
N PHE A 890 -2.87 5.14 14.99
CA PHE A 890 -1.89 4.81 16.01
C PHE A 890 -1.02 3.58 15.70
N SER A 891 -1.18 2.94 14.53
CA SER A 891 -0.43 1.73 14.14
C SER A 891 1.10 1.92 14.16
N LEU A 892 1.56 3.14 13.86
CA LEU A 892 2.97 3.52 13.90
C LEU A 892 3.37 4.28 15.17
N ALA A 893 2.48 4.38 16.17
CA ALA A 893 2.79 4.98 17.46
C ALA A 893 3.65 4.03 18.30
N TYR A 894 4.61 4.58 19.05
CA TYR A 894 5.42 3.80 19.98
C TYR A 894 4.65 3.60 21.29
N GLU A 895 4.98 2.55 22.05
CA GLU A 895 4.22 2.13 23.24
C GLU A 895 4.10 3.23 24.32
N PHE A 896 5.07 4.15 24.41
CA PHE A 896 5.07 5.28 25.35
C PHE A 896 4.35 6.54 24.81
N THR A 897 3.88 6.53 23.55
CA THR A 897 3.07 7.58 22.93
C THR A 897 1.91 6.95 22.15
N GLY A 898 0.81 6.60 22.81
CA GLY A 898 -0.34 6.00 22.14
C GLY A 898 -1.32 5.33 23.09
N PHE A 899 -2.32 4.66 22.51
CA PHE A 899 -3.24 3.82 23.25
C PHE A 899 -2.65 2.41 23.42
N VAL A 900 -2.70 1.88 24.64
CA VAL A 900 -2.29 0.49 24.94
C VAL A 900 -3.34 -0.51 24.44
N GLY A 901 -4.59 -0.08 24.38
CA GLY A 901 -5.69 -0.86 23.82
C GLY A 901 -6.76 0.06 23.26
N ILE A 902 -7.27 -0.31 22.09
CA ILE A 902 -8.42 0.32 21.45
C ILE A 902 -9.51 -0.73 21.42
N HIS A 903 -10.64 -0.41 22.05
CA HIS A 903 -11.80 -1.27 22.13
C HIS A 903 -13.02 -0.52 21.63
N ALA A 904 -13.96 -1.27 21.06
CA ALA A 904 -15.24 -0.73 20.62
C ALA A 904 -16.36 -1.68 21.03
N ALA A 905 -17.49 -1.13 21.44
CA ALA A 905 -18.68 -1.89 21.80
C ALA A 905 -19.93 -1.03 21.54
N ASP A 906 -21.06 -1.69 21.26
CA ASP A 906 -22.31 -0.97 21.04
C ASP A 906 -22.82 -0.40 22.37
N ALA A 907 -22.95 0.94 22.40
CA ALA A 907 -23.43 1.67 23.56
C ALA A 907 -24.95 1.48 23.79
N ARG A 908 -25.68 0.91 22.82
CA ARG A 908 -27.15 0.79 22.84
C ARG A 908 -27.64 -0.60 23.26
N SER A 909 -26.84 -1.65 23.09
CA SER A 909 -27.25 -3.05 23.30
C SER A 909 -26.70 -3.70 24.57
N GLY A 910 -26.14 -2.90 25.50
CA GLY A 910 -25.53 -3.41 26.74
C GLY A 910 -24.19 -4.14 26.53
N GLU A 911 -23.77 -4.34 25.28
CA GLU A 911 -22.49 -4.97 24.89
C GLU A 911 -21.32 -4.32 25.62
N LEU A 912 -21.28 -2.98 25.67
CA LEU A 912 -20.21 -2.24 26.33
C LEU A 912 -20.14 -2.56 27.83
N LEU A 913 -21.29 -2.66 28.49
CA LEU A 913 -21.36 -2.92 29.93
C LEU A 913 -20.99 -4.35 30.27
N HIS A 914 -21.53 -5.33 29.54
CA HIS A 914 -21.22 -6.75 29.77
C HIS A 914 -19.78 -7.09 29.36
N GLY A 915 -19.31 -6.55 28.23
CA GLY A 915 -17.98 -6.81 27.69
C GLY A 915 -16.86 -6.05 28.42
N TYR A 916 -17.12 -4.80 28.83
CA TYR A 916 -16.08 -3.90 29.33
C TYR A 916 -16.35 -3.26 30.69
N GLY A 917 -17.55 -3.36 31.26
CA GLY A 917 -17.88 -2.76 32.57
C GLY A 917 -16.92 -3.19 33.69
N HIS A 918 -16.51 -4.45 33.71
CA HIS A 918 -15.54 -4.99 34.67
C HIS A 918 -14.08 -4.60 34.39
N ARG A 919 -13.79 -4.01 33.23
CA ARG A 919 -12.46 -3.56 32.79
C ARG A 919 -12.26 -2.05 32.95
N ILE A 920 -13.28 -1.35 33.45
CA ILE A 920 -13.23 0.09 33.70
C ILE A 920 -12.23 0.35 34.84
N THR A 921 -11.22 1.16 34.53
CA THR A 921 -10.12 1.45 35.46
C THR A 921 -9.81 2.94 35.46
N ARG A 922 -9.10 3.40 36.51
CA ARG A 922 -8.66 4.79 36.66
C ARG A 922 -7.84 5.23 35.45
N GLY A 923 -8.27 6.30 34.80
CA GLY A 923 -7.58 6.87 33.67
C GLY A 923 -7.90 6.23 32.31
N LEU A 924 -8.87 5.32 32.24
CA LEU A 924 -9.47 4.86 30.99
C LEU A 924 -10.23 6.00 30.32
N LEU A 925 -10.12 6.09 28.99
CA LEU A 925 -10.92 7.03 28.19
C LEU A 925 -12.10 6.29 27.57
N LEU A 926 -13.31 6.73 27.89
CA LEU A 926 -14.54 6.26 27.26
C LEU A 926 -15.05 7.35 26.32
N PHE A 927 -14.94 7.12 25.02
CA PHE A 927 -15.61 7.95 24.01
C PHE A 927 -17.03 7.44 23.81
N LEU A 928 -18.03 8.31 23.91
CA LEU A 928 -19.43 7.93 23.86
C LEU A 928 -20.20 8.81 22.87
N GLY A 929 -20.76 8.21 21.83
CA GLY A 929 -21.76 8.84 20.99
C GLY A 929 -23.09 8.91 21.73
N LEU A 930 -23.62 10.13 21.87
CA LEU A 930 -24.87 10.40 22.56
C LEU A 930 -25.96 10.70 21.51
N PRO A 931 -26.84 9.73 21.22
CA PRO A 931 -27.94 9.94 20.28
C PRO A 931 -28.91 10.97 20.87
N ASP A 932 -29.51 11.77 20.00
CA ASP A 932 -30.49 12.77 20.39
C ASP A 932 -31.86 12.11 20.58
N GLY A 933 -32.28 11.96 21.83
CA GLY A 933 -33.55 11.35 22.23
C GLY A 933 -34.76 12.18 21.88
N ARG A 934 -34.60 13.44 21.45
CA ARG A 934 -35.71 14.25 20.90
C ARG A 934 -36.21 13.72 19.55
N TRP A 935 -35.44 12.83 18.91
CA TRP A 935 -35.84 12.19 17.68
C TRP A 935 -36.64 10.93 17.96
N CYS A 936 -37.79 10.82 17.30
CA CYS A 936 -38.68 9.67 17.44
C CYS A 936 -37.92 8.34 17.21
N GLY A 937 -38.01 7.45 18.19
CA GLY A 937 -37.38 6.13 18.16
C GLY A 937 -35.92 6.10 18.63
N ARG A 938 -35.35 7.24 19.06
CA ARG A 938 -33.99 7.33 19.64
C ARG A 938 -33.99 7.51 21.16
N GLU A 939 -35.15 7.66 21.80
CA GLU A 939 -35.29 7.87 23.25
C GLU A 939 -34.62 6.74 24.04
N ARG A 940 -34.89 5.49 23.63
CA ARG A 940 -34.28 4.30 24.26
C ARG A 940 -32.77 4.24 24.07
N ALA A 941 -32.28 4.67 22.91
CA ALA A 941 -30.85 4.69 22.62
C ALA A 941 -30.14 5.77 23.45
N GLU A 942 -30.75 6.95 23.61
CA GLU A 942 -30.24 8.02 24.48
C GLU A 942 -30.18 7.55 25.94
N ALA A 943 -31.27 6.95 26.43
CA ALA A 943 -31.32 6.40 27.78
C ALA A 943 -30.25 5.31 28.01
N ALA A 944 -30.07 4.39 27.05
CA ALA A 944 -29.06 3.34 27.14
C ALA A 944 -27.62 3.91 27.19
N ALA A 945 -27.31 4.91 26.35
CA ALA A 945 -26.01 5.58 26.36
C ALA A 945 -25.79 6.33 27.68
N CYS A 946 -26.81 7.04 28.19
CA CYS A 946 -26.72 7.73 29.47
C CYS A 946 -26.50 6.78 30.64
N MET A 947 -27.21 5.63 30.67
CA MET A 947 -26.96 4.59 31.68
C MET A 947 -25.53 4.05 31.59
N THR A 948 -25.05 3.81 30.37
CA THR A 948 -23.67 3.36 30.13
C THR A 948 -22.66 4.35 30.70
N SER A 949 -22.85 5.65 30.45
CA SER A 949 -22.03 6.71 31.03
C SER A 949 -22.10 6.70 32.57
N GLY A 950 -23.30 6.66 33.14
CA GLY A 950 -23.51 6.67 34.59
C GLY A 950 -22.81 5.50 35.29
N GLN A 951 -22.92 4.30 34.71
CA GLN A 951 -22.25 3.10 35.24
C GLN A 951 -20.73 3.20 35.10
N ALA A 952 -20.21 3.68 33.96
CA ALA A 952 -18.78 3.87 33.77
C ALA A 952 -18.17 4.89 34.76
N ARG A 953 -18.90 5.98 35.03
CA ARG A 953 -18.50 7.02 36.00
C ARG A 953 -18.65 6.57 37.44
N GLY A 954 -19.56 5.62 37.70
CA GLY A 954 -19.80 5.02 39.01
C GLY A 954 -18.67 4.10 39.48
N VAL A 955 -17.98 3.43 38.55
CA VAL A 955 -16.81 2.59 38.88
C VAL A 955 -15.61 3.47 39.22
N ARG A 956 -15.36 3.68 40.52
CA ARG A 956 -14.27 4.52 41.02
C ARG A 956 -13.38 3.78 42.03
N ASN A 957 -12.11 4.15 42.05
CA ASN A 957 -11.11 3.74 43.02
C ASN A 957 -10.28 4.97 43.40
N LEU A 958 -10.00 5.21 44.69
CA LEU A 958 -9.28 6.41 45.17
C LEU A 958 -9.86 7.73 44.61
N GLY A 959 -11.18 7.81 44.44
CA GLY A 959 -11.87 8.98 43.90
C GLY A 959 -11.73 9.20 42.38
N ALA A 960 -10.95 8.37 41.67
CA ALA A 960 -10.77 8.43 40.21
C ALA A 960 -11.43 7.24 39.50
N GLY A 961 -11.83 7.42 38.24
CA GLY A 961 -12.52 6.42 37.42
C GLY A 961 -12.18 6.56 35.94
N ALA A 962 -13.05 6.09 35.05
CA ALA A 962 -12.96 6.44 33.63
C ALA A 962 -13.32 7.91 33.42
N THR A 963 -12.68 8.54 32.43
CA THR A 963 -13.11 9.84 31.91
C THR A 963 -14.01 9.61 30.72
N VAL A 964 -15.27 10.07 30.81
CA VAL A 964 -16.25 9.93 29.74
C VAL A 964 -16.28 11.21 28.88
N LEU A 965 -15.91 11.06 27.62
CA LEU A 965 -15.98 12.07 26.57
C LEU A 965 -17.24 11.82 25.73
N GLY A 966 -18.26 12.65 25.92
CA GLY A 966 -19.51 12.59 25.18
C GLY A 966 -19.55 13.50 23.97
N LEU A 967 -20.10 13.01 22.86
CA LEU A 967 -20.37 13.78 21.65
C LEU A 967 -21.86 13.65 21.30
N GLY A 968 -22.59 14.76 21.19
CA GLY A 968 -24.03 14.71 20.90
C GLY A 968 -24.64 16.06 20.54
N HIS A 969 -25.94 16.04 20.23
CA HIS A 969 -26.70 17.24 19.79
C HIS A 969 -27.65 17.79 20.85
N ASN A 970 -27.89 17.04 21.92
CA ASN A 970 -28.80 17.42 23.00
C ASN A 970 -28.00 18.04 24.17
N PRO A 971 -28.13 19.35 24.45
CA PRO A 971 -27.39 20.02 25.52
C PRO A 971 -27.73 19.48 26.92
N ALA A 972 -28.91 18.87 27.11
CA ALA A 972 -29.30 18.29 28.39
C ALA A 972 -28.38 17.13 28.82
N LEU A 973 -27.67 16.52 27.87
CA LEU A 973 -26.77 15.39 28.12
C LEU A 973 -25.40 15.81 28.66
N ALA A 974 -25.09 17.11 28.70
CA ALA A 974 -23.80 17.60 29.19
C ALA A 974 -23.48 17.12 30.61
N ASN A 975 -24.49 17.00 31.47
CA ASN A 975 -24.34 16.55 32.86
C ASN A 975 -24.17 15.02 32.99
N GLN A 976 -24.45 14.27 31.92
CA GLN A 976 -24.37 12.80 31.92
C GLN A 976 -22.96 12.29 31.69
N VAL A 977 -22.05 13.13 31.17
CA VAL A 977 -20.65 12.79 30.88
C VAL A 977 -19.70 13.72 31.64
N ASP A 978 -18.39 13.46 31.62
CA ASP A 978 -17.42 14.32 32.30
C ASP A 978 -16.98 15.48 31.39
N ARG A 979 -16.92 15.23 30.08
CA ARG A 979 -16.56 16.22 29.06
C ARG A 979 -17.51 16.06 27.89
N PHE A 980 -18.16 17.14 27.46
CA PHE A 980 -19.19 17.10 26.44
C PHE A 980 -18.89 18.07 25.30
N VAL A 981 -18.98 17.57 24.08
CA VAL A 981 -18.96 18.40 22.87
C VAL A 981 -20.38 18.46 22.32
N LEU A 982 -21.00 19.64 22.41
CA LEU A 982 -22.28 19.89 21.78
C LEU A 982 -22.07 20.17 20.29
N LEU A 983 -22.55 19.26 19.45
CA LEU A 983 -22.66 19.44 18.01
C LEU A 983 -23.99 20.11 17.70
N GLY A 984 -24.03 21.01 16.72
CA GLY A 984 -25.29 21.70 16.46
C GLY A 984 -25.16 23.19 16.28
N GLN A 985 -24.26 23.80 17.06
CA GLN A 985 -24.30 25.22 17.42
C GLN A 985 -24.00 26.15 16.25
N SER A 986 -23.16 25.71 15.32
CA SER A 986 -22.65 26.56 14.24
C SER A 986 -23.47 26.48 12.94
N ALA A 987 -24.45 25.57 12.83
CA ALA A 987 -25.19 25.34 11.58
C ALA A 987 -26.46 26.20 11.48
N ARG A 988 -26.29 27.49 11.14
CA ARG A 988 -27.35 28.49 10.88
C ARG A 988 -28.35 28.68 12.05
N GLY A 989 -29.15 29.75 12.00
CA GLY A 989 -30.13 30.05 13.05
C GLY A 989 -31.17 28.92 13.21
N PRO A 990 -31.85 28.80 14.37
CA PRO A 990 -32.90 27.80 14.59
C PRO A 990 -33.98 27.78 13.48
N GLU A 991 -34.23 28.96 12.89
CA GLU A 991 -35.20 29.17 11.80
C GLU A 991 -34.73 28.70 10.42
N GLU A 992 -33.48 28.28 10.26
CA GLU A 992 -32.93 27.73 9.01
C GLU A 992 -32.71 26.21 9.07
N LEU A 993 -32.76 25.62 10.26
CA LEU A 993 -32.78 24.15 10.40
C LEU A 993 -34.10 23.62 9.82
N PRO A 994 -34.14 22.50 9.08
CA PRO A 994 -35.40 21.85 8.72
C PRO A 994 -36.26 21.67 9.97
N TRP A 995 -37.57 21.86 9.89
CA TRP A 995 -38.50 21.73 11.03
C TRP A 995 -38.33 20.40 11.80
N VAL A 996 -37.92 19.34 11.10
CA VAL A 996 -37.53 18.03 11.66
C VAL A 996 -36.41 18.10 12.70
N LEU A 997 -35.50 19.07 12.57
CA LEU A 997 -34.41 19.34 13.53
C LEU A 997 -34.80 20.37 14.60
N ARG A 998 -35.92 21.08 14.44
CA ARG A 998 -36.43 22.04 15.43
C ARG A 998 -37.19 21.35 16.56
N GLY A 999 -37.77 20.18 16.27
CA GLY A 999 -38.58 19.44 17.24
C GLY A 999 -39.95 20.07 17.49
N ASP A 1000 -40.42 20.88 16.54
CA ASP A 1000 -41.72 21.56 16.54
C ASP A 1000 -42.86 20.63 16.09
#